data_AF-A0AB36BDK6-F1
#
_entry.id   AF-A0AB36BDK6-F1
#
_cell.length_a   1.000
_cell.length_b   1.000
_cell.length_c   1.000
_cell.angle_alpha   90.00
_cell.angle_beta   90.00
_cell.angle_gamma   90.00
#
_symmetry.space_group_name_H-M   'P 1'
#
loop_
_entity.id
_entity.type
_entity.pdbx_description
1 polymer ?
#
loop_
_entity_poly.entity_id
_entity_poly.type
_entity_poly.pdbx_seq_one_letter_code
_entity_poly.pdbx_strand_id
1 'polypeptide(L)'
;MAENLQHEDFGEKIGGAKKDLWKDRGLYVDDLGAMNEREAEKFVKKDNVWKKPDYQAMLDDGVPLGVVYFIKKARDSLGASPQYRYSDKTPELRRARQEEYIETVRQLQAVIEDVRTLDDAMQAYDRFLIQNGYVEQVQGWASGTHYRATKKSLDNPVITNKLVQALHIRSASHFDRDFTQKAQQEQFGVSKDQKMPKGYAIHFNDGKNTYSRNNDWKPGTYYVTKGYSILQTNLESREAALKWVQDFARQRSKGGKVRFTPPQLAHVRRTGPDYRSGQEITGQHYLDTFGFRGGEFGNWMNQNDRQASLNMGFEALKDLAAALQISDQDIAFGGTLAIAFGARGSGNAAAHYEPLRKVINLTKMHGAGSLAHEWWHGFDDYLGAKMGAKGMLSEQPRLYPLFQKLIDTMKYKPETPEQAAKRTEAQNSRTKKNAASWLDSAVLGSLKRYGNESTLEQYVALKDAFLSGEVGSVDQISALKKSVSGHVIPKSDRERLEMFERMLHRMQEQETPQIGRTETDYYRNSVKMGKECEKDGGYWDSNTEMTARAFACYIKDKLPYASDYLAGHADCAVALVMDKSGETEVLKAYPQGEERRAINAVFDESVADLKLQHTLTHAETTLPLAVQAVPLAENEQITIFTMERPSVIGQLAAARSAEKSTPAQAAPKKSHAPEI
;
A
#
# COMPACT_ATOMS: atom_id res chain seq x y z
N MET A 1 -35.08 33.59 -5.59
CA MET A 1 -34.16 33.03 -6.61
C MET A 1 -32.99 32.48 -5.82
N ALA A 2 -32.89 31.15 -5.66
CA ALA A 2 -31.74 30.56 -4.98
C ALA A 2 -30.52 30.79 -5.88
N GLU A 3 -29.53 31.53 -5.40
CA GLU A 3 -28.22 31.57 -6.04
C GLU A 3 -27.75 30.11 -6.15
N ASN A 4 -27.48 29.65 -7.37
CA ASN A 4 -26.80 28.37 -7.58
C ASN A 4 -25.41 28.52 -6.97
N LEU A 5 -25.25 28.15 -5.69
CA LEU A 5 -23.97 28.13 -5.01
C LEU A 5 -23.04 27.19 -5.78
N GLN A 6 -22.07 27.77 -6.47
CA GLN A 6 -21.02 27.04 -7.15
C GLN A 6 -20.00 26.61 -6.09
N HIS A 7 -19.92 25.32 -5.77
CA HIS A 7 -18.90 24.81 -4.86
C HIS A 7 -17.55 24.76 -5.57
N GLU A 8 -16.60 25.56 -5.12
CA GLU A 8 -15.20 25.55 -5.53
C GLU A 8 -14.32 25.04 -4.40
N ASP A 9 -13.01 24.91 -4.64
CA ASP A 9 -12.07 24.60 -3.57
C ASP A 9 -12.13 25.69 -2.48
N PHE A 10 -11.88 25.32 -1.23
CA PHE A 10 -12.00 26.21 -0.08
C PHE A 10 -10.77 26.14 0.82
N GLY A 11 -10.47 27.22 1.55
CA GLY A 11 -9.30 27.32 2.41
C GLY A 11 -7.96 27.33 1.65
N GLU A 12 -6.89 26.82 2.27
CA GLU A 12 -5.56 26.75 1.65
C GLU A 12 -5.51 25.75 0.50
N LYS A 13 -4.83 26.10 -0.59
CA LYS A 13 -4.54 25.18 -1.69
C LYS A 13 -3.65 24.04 -1.20
N ILE A 14 -4.12 22.80 -1.36
CA ILE A 14 -3.49 21.61 -0.79
C ILE A 14 -2.39 21.05 -1.69
N GLY A 15 -2.51 21.23 -3.01
CA GLY A 15 -1.54 20.79 -4.01
C GLY A 15 -1.55 19.27 -4.26
N GLY A 16 -1.23 18.82 -5.47
CA GLY A 16 -1.18 17.41 -5.85
C GLY A 16 -2.49 16.80 -6.36
N ALA A 17 -3.55 17.59 -6.49
CA ALA A 17 -4.82 17.18 -7.10
C ALA A 17 -4.62 16.82 -8.58
N LYS A 18 -5.45 15.94 -9.16
CA LYS A 18 -5.34 15.59 -10.60
C LYS A 18 -5.46 16.79 -11.55
N LYS A 19 -6.02 17.89 -11.08
CA LYS A 19 -6.23 19.13 -11.82
C LYS A 19 -5.03 20.08 -11.83
N ASP A 20 -3.91 19.71 -11.21
CA ASP A 20 -2.71 20.53 -11.32
C ASP A 20 -2.24 20.58 -12.77
N LEU A 21 -2.24 21.78 -13.37
CA LEU A 21 -1.98 22.01 -14.81
C LEU A 21 -0.66 21.41 -15.30
N TRP A 22 0.33 21.26 -14.42
CA TRP A 22 1.61 20.62 -14.73
C TRP A 22 1.51 19.12 -14.99
N LYS A 23 0.42 18.44 -14.63
CA LYS A 23 0.27 17.00 -14.85
C LYS A 23 0.18 16.63 -16.32
N ASP A 24 -0.37 17.52 -17.16
CA ASP A 24 -0.53 17.28 -18.59
C ASP A 24 0.66 17.84 -19.40
N ARG A 25 1.09 19.08 -19.13
CA ARG A 25 2.23 19.73 -19.83
C ARG A 25 3.63 19.36 -19.29
N GLY A 26 3.66 18.65 -18.16
CA GLY A 26 4.87 18.42 -17.35
C GLY A 26 5.22 19.60 -16.44
N LEU A 27 6.05 19.35 -15.43
CA LEU A 27 6.45 20.32 -14.40
C LEU A 27 7.43 21.39 -14.94
N TYR A 28 7.21 22.64 -14.56
CA TYR A 28 8.08 23.80 -14.77
C TYR A 28 8.48 24.43 -13.43
N VAL A 29 9.50 25.30 -13.46
CA VAL A 29 10.00 26.01 -12.26
C VAL A 29 8.89 26.83 -11.61
N ASP A 30 8.10 27.56 -12.41
CA ASP A 30 6.99 28.39 -11.91
C ASP A 30 5.94 27.59 -11.12
N ASP A 31 5.76 26.30 -11.43
CA ASP A 31 4.82 25.43 -10.70
C ASP A 31 5.27 25.16 -9.26
N LEU A 32 6.58 25.26 -8.98
CA LEU A 32 7.08 25.10 -7.62
C LEU A 32 6.62 26.24 -6.71
N GLY A 33 6.34 27.43 -7.26
CA GLY A 33 5.84 28.60 -6.51
C GLY A 33 4.62 28.28 -5.66
N ALA A 34 3.74 27.41 -6.15
CA ALA A 34 2.53 26.96 -5.45
C ALA A 34 2.71 25.67 -4.64
N MET A 35 3.93 25.12 -4.55
CA MET A 35 4.25 23.88 -3.85
C MET A 35 5.04 24.13 -2.56
N ASN A 36 4.71 23.38 -1.52
CA ASN A 36 5.54 23.31 -0.32
C ASN A 36 6.72 22.33 -0.51
N GLU A 37 7.67 22.32 0.45
CA GLU A 37 8.92 21.55 0.37
C GLU A 37 8.69 20.05 0.10
N ARG A 38 7.75 19.44 0.81
CA ARG A 38 7.44 18.00 0.69
C ARG A 38 6.80 17.67 -0.65
N GLU A 39 6.03 18.59 -1.21
CA GLU A 39 5.42 18.42 -2.53
C GLU A 39 6.46 18.48 -3.64
N ALA A 40 7.37 19.44 -3.56
CA ALA A 40 8.48 19.53 -4.48
C ALA A 40 9.36 18.27 -4.40
N GLU A 41 9.67 17.77 -3.20
CA GLU A 41 10.39 16.49 -3.03
C GLU A 41 9.65 15.29 -3.64
N LYS A 42 8.31 15.25 -3.53
CA LYS A 42 7.49 14.16 -4.07
C LYS A 42 7.34 14.23 -5.60
N PHE A 43 7.14 15.42 -6.15
CA PHE A 43 6.70 15.61 -7.53
C PHE A 43 7.80 16.03 -8.49
N VAL A 44 8.91 16.60 -8.02
CA VAL A 44 10.09 16.87 -8.84
C VAL A 44 10.75 15.54 -9.15
N LYS A 45 10.19 14.84 -10.13
CA LYS A 45 10.65 13.57 -10.66
C LYS A 45 10.72 13.66 -12.16
N LYS A 46 11.66 12.95 -12.77
CA LYS A 46 11.87 12.92 -14.22
C LYS A 46 10.57 12.74 -15.00
N ASP A 47 9.75 11.79 -14.58
CA ASP A 47 8.50 11.44 -15.28
C ASP A 47 7.42 12.52 -15.18
N ASN A 48 7.52 13.42 -14.19
CA ASN A 48 6.63 14.57 -14.06
C ASN A 48 7.16 15.79 -14.81
N VAL A 49 8.49 15.97 -14.89
CA VAL A 49 9.11 17.05 -15.67
C VAL A 49 9.04 16.74 -17.16
N TRP A 50 9.64 15.63 -17.60
CA TRP A 50 9.65 15.18 -18.99
C TRP A 50 8.85 13.90 -19.12
N LYS A 51 7.60 14.02 -19.59
CA LYS A 51 6.72 12.88 -19.85
C LYS A 51 7.38 11.90 -20.80
N LYS A 52 7.11 10.61 -20.59
CA LYS A 52 7.67 9.56 -21.44
C LYS A 52 7.12 9.72 -22.86
N PRO A 53 7.99 9.91 -23.88
CA PRO A 53 7.53 10.00 -25.26
C PRO A 53 6.84 8.70 -25.70
N ASP A 54 5.88 8.83 -26.61
CA ASP A 54 5.30 7.68 -27.28
C ASP A 54 6.26 7.17 -28.35
N TYR A 55 7.12 6.24 -27.94
CA TYR A 55 8.11 5.64 -28.82
C TYR A 55 7.48 4.84 -29.97
N GLN A 56 6.28 4.30 -29.80
CA GLN A 56 5.64 3.54 -30.88
C GLN A 56 5.13 4.50 -31.95
N ALA A 57 4.44 5.57 -31.55
CA ALA A 57 4.03 6.62 -32.49
C ALA A 57 5.22 7.18 -33.28
N MET A 58 6.38 7.39 -32.65
CA MET A 58 7.60 7.83 -33.35
C MET A 58 8.09 6.81 -34.40
N LEU A 59 8.02 5.52 -34.10
CA LEU A 59 8.39 4.48 -35.07
C LEU A 59 7.39 4.42 -36.23
N ASP A 60 6.10 4.58 -35.93
CA ASP A 60 5.01 4.58 -36.91
C ASP A 60 5.09 5.82 -37.83
N ASP A 61 5.54 6.96 -37.28
CA ASP A 61 5.86 8.21 -38.01
C ASP A 61 7.14 8.11 -38.86
N GLY A 62 7.81 6.94 -38.88
CA GLY A 62 8.97 6.66 -39.73
C GLY A 62 10.33 7.03 -39.14
N VAL A 63 10.42 7.38 -37.85
CA VAL A 63 11.71 7.64 -37.20
C VAL A 63 12.50 6.32 -37.07
N PRO A 64 13.79 6.28 -37.45
CA PRO A 64 14.57 5.04 -37.39
C PRO A 64 14.66 4.44 -35.97
N LEU A 65 14.62 3.11 -35.87
CA LEU A 65 14.65 2.39 -34.59
C LEU A 65 15.80 2.82 -33.67
N GLY A 66 17.00 2.97 -34.23
CA GLY A 66 18.17 3.43 -33.49
C GLY A 66 17.98 4.84 -32.91
N VAL A 67 17.31 5.74 -33.64
CA VAL A 67 17.05 7.13 -33.24
C VAL A 67 16.02 7.18 -32.12
N VAL A 68 14.91 6.44 -32.23
CA VAL A 68 13.91 6.35 -31.15
C VAL A 68 14.53 5.73 -29.89
N TYR A 69 15.41 4.74 -30.06
CA TYR A 69 16.11 4.14 -28.94
C TYR A 69 17.16 5.08 -28.32
N PHE A 70 17.81 5.93 -29.12
CA PHE A 70 18.67 7.01 -28.64
C PHE A 70 17.89 8.01 -27.77
N ILE A 71 16.71 8.48 -28.23
CA ILE A 71 15.81 9.35 -27.47
C ILE A 71 15.48 8.72 -26.11
N LYS A 72 15.14 7.42 -26.11
CA LYS A 72 14.90 6.66 -24.87
C LYS A 72 16.14 6.64 -23.96
N LYS A 73 17.32 6.36 -24.50
CA LYS A 73 18.57 6.27 -23.71
C LYS A 73 19.00 7.63 -23.16
N ALA A 74 18.83 8.71 -23.91
CA ALA A 74 19.02 10.07 -23.42
C ALA A 74 18.13 10.34 -22.20
N ARG A 75 16.82 10.07 -22.29
CA ARG A 75 15.89 10.20 -21.16
C ARG A 75 16.22 9.25 -19.99
N ASP A 76 16.64 8.02 -20.25
CA ASP A 76 16.97 7.01 -19.22
C ASP A 76 18.30 7.27 -18.50
N SER A 77 19.15 8.12 -19.06
CA SER A 77 20.41 8.53 -18.46
C SER A 77 20.23 9.58 -17.35
N LEU A 78 19.14 10.35 -17.38
CA LEU A 78 18.73 11.28 -16.33
C LEU A 78 18.35 10.56 -15.04
N GLY A 79 18.75 11.13 -13.90
CA GLY A 79 18.32 10.69 -12.57
C GLY A 79 16.79 10.77 -12.40
N ALA A 80 16.22 9.86 -11.61
CA ALA A 80 14.77 9.80 -11.40
C ALA A 80 14.22 10.98 -10.58
N SER A 81 15.07 11.59 -9.76
CA SER A 81 14.80 12.75 -8.89
C SER A 81 16.07 13.60 -8.78
N PRO A 82 15.97 14.86 -8.30
CA PRO A 82 17.13 15.69 -7.97
C PRO A 82 18.09 14.97 -7.02
N GLN A 83 19.38 15.19 -7.22
CA GLN A 83 20.42 14.73 -6.30
C GLN A 83 20.84 15.90 -5.40
N TYR A 84 20.79 15.68 -4.09
CA TYR A 84 21.19 16.67 -3.10
C TYR A 84 22.60 16.41 -2.60
N ARG A 85 23.41 17.45 -2.51
CA ARG A 85 24.74 17.42 -1.89
C ARG A 85 24.59 17.50 -0.37
N TYR A 86 25.64 17.08 0.35
CA TYR A 86 25.70 17.21 1.80
C TYR A 86 25.57 18.67 2.29
N SER A 87 25.93 19.65 1.45
CA SER A 87 25.79 21.09 1.71
C SER A 87 24.34 21.59 1.63
N ASP A 88 23.43 20.85 0.98
CA ASP A 88 22.05 21.30 0.70
C ASP A 88 21.15 21.03 1.93
N LYS A 89 21.51 21.68 3.04
CA LYS A 89 20.91 21.46 4.36
C LYS A 89 19.66 22.29 4.62
N THR A 90 19.47 23.39 3.88
CA THR A 90 18.32 24.28 4.06
C THR A 90 17.27 24.06 2.97
N PRO A 91 15.99 24.34 3.25
CA PRO A 91 14.91 24.22 2.26
C PRO A 91 15.16 25.06 1.00
N GLU A 92 15.75 26.25 1.14
CA GLU A 92 16.05 27.15 0.03
C GLU A 92 17.10 26.54 -0.91
N LEU A 93 18.16 25.93 -0.35
CA LEU A 93 19.18 25.24 -1.13
C LEU A 93 18.62 24.01 -1.84
N ARG A 94 17.74 23.24 -1.18
CA ARG A 94 17.05 22.11 -1.83
C ARG A 94 16.14 22.55 -2.94
N ARG A 95 15.42 23.66 -2.75
CA ARG A 95 14.54 24.25 -3.75
C ARG A 95 15.32 24.72 -4.97
N ALA A 96 16.44 25.41 -4.77
CA ALA A 96 17.34 25.78 -5.87
C ALA A 96 17.83 24.55 -6.66
N ARG A 97 18.10 23.41 -6.00
CA ARG A 97 18.45 22.15 -6.69
C ARG A 97 17.30 21.52 -7.46
N GLN A 98 16.07 21.66 -6.97
CA GLN A 98 14.88 21.21 -7.68
C GLN A 98 14.63 22.05 -8.93
N GLU A 99 14.79 23.37 -8.83
CA GLU A 99 14.69 24.31 -9.95
C GLU A 99 15.76 24.00 -11.02
N GLU A 100 17.03 23.89 -10.61
CA GLU A 100 18.15 23.52 -11.51
C GLU A 100 17.90 22.17 -12.20
N TYR A 101 17.35 21.19 -11.47
CA TYR A 101 16.98 19.89 -12.04
C TYR A 101 15.90 20.02 -13.12
N ILE A 102 14.82 20.76 -12.86
CA ILE A 102 13.73 20.97 -13.81
C ILE A 102 14.27 21.65 -15.08
N GLU A 103 15.01 22.76 -14.92
CA GLU A 103 15.56 23.52 -16.04
C GLU A 103 16.46 22.66 -16.93
N THR A 104 17.38 21.90 -16.31
CA THR A 104 18.34 21.07 -17.06
C THR A 104 17.63 19.94 -17.82
N VAL A 105 16.64 19.30 -17.20
CA VAL A 105 15.83 18.26 -17.85
C VAL A 105 15.04 18.85 -19.03
N ARG A 106 14.50 20.06 -18.89
CA ARG A 106 13.75 20.74 -19.96
C ARG A 106 14.66 21.20 -21.10
N GLN A 107 15.86 21.70 -20.82
CA GLN A 107 16.87 21.99 -21.84
C GLN A 107 17.21 20.74 -22.66
N LEU A 108 17.40 19.59 -22.00
CA LEU A 108 17.65 18.34 -22.71
C LEU A 108 16.42 17.91 -23.53
N GLN A 109 15.23 18.00 -22.95
CA GLN A 109 13.99 17.67 -23.65
C GLN A 109 13.86 18.48 -24.94
N ALA A 110 14.08 19.79 -24.89
CA ALA A 110 13.99 20.67 -26.05
C ALA A 110 15.00 20.32 -27.17
N VAL A 111 16.18 19.82 -26.81
CA VAL A 111 17.15 19.33 -27.81
C VAL A 111 16.71 17.99 -28.41
N ILE A 112 16.18 17.09 -27.58
CA ILE A 112 15.85 15.71 -27.98
C ILE A 112 14.53 15.63 -28.74
N GLU A 113 13.57 16.52 -28.50
CA GLU A 113 12.26 16.50 -29.16
C GLU A 113 12.33 16.75 -30.67
N ASP A 114 13.37 17.44 -31.12
CA ASP A 114 13.65 17.72 -32.54
C ASP A 114 14.37 16.57 -33.26
N VAL A 115 14.90 15.58 -32.53
CA VAL A 115 15.73 14.53 -33.12
C VAL A 115 14.88 13.56 -33.94
N ARG A 116 15.13 13.47 -35.25
CA ARG A 116 14.44 12.53 -36.15
C ARG A 116 15.40 11.67 -36.98
N THR A 117 16.65 12.10 -37.14
CA THR A 117 17.66 11.44 -37.96
C THR A 117 18.92 11.06 -37.16
N LEU A 118 19.82 10.29 -37.79
CA LEU A 118 21.15 10.02 -37.24
C LEU A 118 21.96 11.31 -37.05
N ASP A 119 21.89 12.22 -38.02
CA ASP A 119 22.65 13.47 -37.97
C ASP A 119 22.16 14.37 -36.82
N ASP A 120 20.85 14.44 -36.59
CA ASP A 120 20.29 15.15 -35.43
C ASP A 120 20.77 14.53 -34.11
N ALA A 121 20.80 13.19 -34.04
CA ALA A 121 21.29 12.49 -32.85
C ALA A 121 22.78 12.77 -32.60
N MET A 122 23.59 12.81 -33.66
CA MET A 122 25.01 13.15 -33.56
C MET A 122 25.23 14.61 -33.11
N GLN A 123 24.37 15.53 -33.54
CA GLN A 123 24.41 16.95 -33.12
C GLN A 123 23.84 17.21 -31.72
N ALA A 124 23.09 16.27 -31.14
CA ALA A 124 22.46 16.44 -29.83
C ALA A 124 23.48 16.71 -28.72
N TYR A 125 24.68 16.14 -28.80
CA TYR A 125 25.77 16.43 -27.86
C TYR A 125 26.14 17.91 -27.88
N ASP A 126 26.35 18.49 -29.06
CA ASP A 126 26.79 19.88 -29.21
C ASP A 126 25.65 20.84 -28.82
N ARG A 127 24.43 20.57 -29.30
CA ARG A 127 23.23 21.35 -28.98
C ARG A 127 22.93 21.38 -27.48
N PHE A 128 23.14 20.27 -26.77
CA PHE A 128 22.87 20.22 -25.34
C PHE A 128 24.06 20.64 -24.49
N LEU A 129 25.23 20.03 -24.64
CA LEU A 129 26.35 20.22 -23.72
C LEU A 129 27.20 21.45 -24.05
N ILE A 130 27.44 21.74 -25.33
CA ILE A 130 28.30 22.87 -25.72
C ILE A 130 27.52 24.17 -25.73
N GLN A 131 26.38 24.22 -26.43
CA GLN A 131 25.60 25.46 -26.56
C GLN A 131 25.02 25.95 -25.23
N ASN A 132 24.68 25.04 -24.29
CA ASN A 132 24.27 25.44 -22.93
C ASN A 132 25.45 25.68 -21.97
N GLY A 133 26.70 25.57 -22.44
CA GLY A 133 27.90 25.89 -21.66
C GLY A 133 28.27 24.87 -20.58
N TYR A 134 27.84 23.61 -20.70
CA TYR A 134 28.26 22.52 -19.81
C TYR A 134 29.64 21.96 -20.20
N VAL A 135 30.00 22.02 -21.48
CA VAL A 135 31.28 21.54 -22.00
C VAL A 135 31.88 22.62 -22.89
N GLU A 136 33.18 22.89 -22.71
CA GLU A 136 33.95 23.77 -23.59
C GLU A 136 34.89 22.96 -24.48
N GLN A 137 35.09 23.47 -25.70
CA GLN A 137 35.98 22.88 -26.68
C GLN A 137 37.36 23.55 -26.55
N VAL A 138 38.39 22.79 -26.18
CA VAL A 138 39.76 23.29 -25.96
C VAL A 138 40.66 22.80 -27.08
N GLN A 139 41.30 23.73 -27.79
CA GLN A 139 42.24 23.41 -28.85
C GLN A 139 43.62 23.08 -28.26
N GLY A 140 44.03 21.82 -28.35
CA GLY A 140 45.37 21.39 -27.95
C GLY A 140 46.39 21.69 -29.04
N TRP A 141 47.58 22.17 -28.65
CA TRP A 141 48.64 22.55 -29.60
C TRP A 141 49.24 21.36 -30.38
N ALA A 142 49.07 20.12 -29.90
CA ALA A 142 49.54 18.90 -30.58
C ALA A 142 48.59 17.68 -30.52
N SER A 143 47.58 17.67 -29.64
CA SER A 143 46.69 16.52 -29.40
C SER A 143 45.31 16.62 -30.09
N GLY A 144 45.10 17.65 -30.91
CA GLY A 144 43.79 17.96 -31.48
C GLY A 144 42.83 18.57 -30.46
N THR A 145 41.58 18.70 -30.88
CA THR A 145 40.53 19.30 -30.06
C THR A 145 40.03 18.34 -28.98
N HIS A 146 40.05 18.76 -27.72
CA HIS A 146 39.53 17.98 -26.60
C HIS A 146 38.44 18.75 -25.85
N TYR A 147 37.56 18.01 -25.19
CA TYR A 147 36.42 18.57 -24.46
C TYR A 147 36.74 18.66 -22.97
N ARG A 148 36.40 19.80 -22.35
CA ARG A 148 36.57 20.02 -20.92
C ARG A 148 35.23 20.39 -20.28
N ALA A 149 34.93 19.77 -19.13
CA ALA A 149 33.72 20.13 -18.36
C ALA A 149 33.88 21.51 -17.73
N THR A 150 32.87 22.37 -17.89
CA THR A 150 32.85 23.69 -17.27
C THR A 150 32.47 23.60 -15.79
N LYS A 151 32.66 24.69 -15.03
CA LYS A 151 32.18 24.77 -13.64
C LYS A 151 30.67 24.55 -13.55
N LYS A 152 29.89 25.08 -14.51
CA LYS A 152 28.44 24.88 -14.62
C LYS A 152 28.06 23.39 -14.71
N SER A 153 28.83 22.59 -15.44
CA SER A 153 28.62 21.14 -15.52
C SER A 153 28.99 20.42 -14.23
N LEU A 154 30.12 20.76 -13.62
CA LEU A 154 30.56 20.14 -12.37
C LEU A 154 29.65 20.48 -11.18
N ASP A 155 29.03 21.66 -11.18
CA ASP A 155 28.12 22.10 -10.13
C ASP A 155 26.69 21.55 -10.28
N ASN A 156 26.33 21.05 -11.47
CA ASN A 156 25.00 20.54 -11.78
C ASN A 156 24.93 19.00 -11.68
N PRO A 157 24.25 18.43 -10.68
CA PRO A 157 24.17 16.97 -10.47
C PRO A 157 23.43 16.19 -11.57
N VAL A 158 22.67 16.87 -12.44
CA VAL A 158 21.97 16.24 -13.57
C VAL A 158 22.96 15.83 -14.66
N ILE A 159 24.05 16.58 -14.82
CA ILE A 159 25.09 16.32 -15.82
C ILE A 159 26.02 15.22 -15.34
N THR A 160 25.55 13.98 -15.47
CA THR A 160 26.31 12.79 -15.08
C THR A 160 27.17 12.27 -16.24
N ASN A 161 28.24 11.53 -15.92
CA ASN A 161 29.01 10.79 -16.92
C ASN A 161 28.10 9.86 -17.76
N LYS A 162 27.05 9.30 -17.17
CA LYS A 162 26.07 8.47 -17.88
C LYS A 162 25.33 9.26 -18.96
N LEU A 163 24.89 10.48 -18.66
CA LEU A 163 24.22 11.37 -19.61
C LEU A 163 25.17 11.79 -20.73
N VAL A 164 26.37 12.26 -20.36
CA VAL A 164 27.38 12.71 -21.33
C VAL A 164 27.73 11.58 -22.30
N GLN A 165 27.97 10.36 -21.81
CA GLN A 165 28.27 9.20 -22.67
C GLN A 165 27.07 8.75 -23.50
N ALA A 166 25.84 8.88 -22.99
CA ALA A 166 24.64 8.53 -23.75
C ALA A 166 24.42 9.46 -24.96
N LEU A 167 24.78 10.74 -24.83
CA LEU A 167 24.65 11.73 -25.91
C LEU A 167 25.83 11.71 -26.89
N HIS A 168 27.00 11.22 -26.46
CA HIS A 168 28.22 11.32 -27.24
C HIS A 168 28.33 10.22 -28.31
N ILE A 169 27.89 10.53 -29.53
CA ILE A 169 27.97 9.62 -30.68
C ILE A 169 29.21 9.94 -31.52
N ARG A 170 30.19 9.02 -31.51
CA ARG A 170 31.49 9.21 -32.20
C ARG A 170 31.44 8.96 -33.72
N SER A 171 30.50 8.15 -34.20
CA SER A 171 30.37 7.80 -35.62
C SER A 171 29.05 7.06 -35.89
N ALA A 172 28.67 6.95 -37.16
CA ALA A 172 27.53 6.14 -37.60
C ALA A 172 27.65 4.66 -37.18
N SER A 173 28.84 4.07 -37.28
CA SER A 173 29.07 2.67 -36.87
C SER A 173 28.95 2.48 -35.35
N HIS A 174 29.39 3.49 -34.56
CA HIS A 174 29.16 3.49 -33.12
C HIS A 174 27.66 3.54 -32.82
N PHE A 175 26.93 4.40 -33.53
CA PHE A 175 25.48 4.53 -33.36
C PHE A 175 24.74 3.22 -33.64
N ASP A 176 25.05 2.58 -34.77
CA ASP A 176 24.40 1.32 -35.15
C ASP A 176 24.59 0.23 -34.07
N ARG A 177 25.83 0.05 -33.61
CA ARG A 177 26.15 -0.94 -32.58
C ARG A 177 25.48 -0.64 -31.24
N ASP A 178 25.56 0.61 -30.77
CA ASP A 178 25.18 0.97 -29.42
C ASP A 178 23.69 1.33 -29.27
N PHE A 179 23.01 1.67 -30.36
CA PHE A 179 21.59 2.00 -30.36
C PHE A 179 20.76 1.03 -31.19
N THR A 180 21.03 0.88 -32.49
CA THR A 180 20.19 0.04 -33.38
C THR A 180 20.23 -1.44 -32.98
N GLN A 181 21.43 -2.03 -32.87
CA GLN A 181 21.59 -3.45 -32.53
C GLN A 181 21.13 -3.73 -31.09
N LYS A 182 21.41 -2.83 -30.13
CA LYS A 182 20.92 -2.98 -28.76
C LYS A 182 19.40 -2.86 -28.66
N ALA A 183 18.77 -1.99 -29.43
CA ALA A 183 17.31 -1.90 -29.51
C ALA A 183 16.69 -3.23 -29.97
N GLN A 184 17.29 -3.86 -30.99
CA GLN A 184 16.86 -5.17 -31.49
C GLN A 184 17.05 -6.27 -30.42
N GLN A 185 18.20 -6.31 -29.75
CA GLN A 185 18.48 -7.26 -28.67
C GLN A 185 17.51 -7.11 -27.48
N GLU A 186 17.16 -5.87 -27.12
CA GLU A 186 16.18 -5.58 -26.06
C GLU A 186 14.72 -5.71 -26.52
N GLN A 187 14.50 -6.05 -27.80
CA GLN A 187 13.17 -6.10 -28.43
C GLN A 187 12.37 -4.81 -28.19
N PHE A 188 13.05 -3.67 -28.36
CA PHE A 188 12.45 -2.35 -28.32
C PHE A 188 11.66 -2.09 -29.61
N GLY A 189 10.46 -1.49 -29.49
CA GLY A 189 9.55 -1.29 -30.63
C GLY A 189 8.82 -2.55 -31.11
N VAL A 190 9.08 -3.72 -30.51
CA VAL A 190 8.36 -4.96 -30.84
C VAL A 190 7.03 -4.99 -30.09
N SER A 191 5.95 -5.29 -30.81
CA SER A 191 4.61 -5.41 -30.23
C SER A 191 4.55 -6.48 -29.13
N LYS A 192 3.63 -6.31 -28.17
CA LYS A 192 3.52 -7.24 -27.03
C LYS A 192 3.29 -8.69 -27.47
N ASP A 193 2.58 -8.88 -28.58
CA ASP A 193 2.23 -10.21 -29.11
C ASP A 193 3.42 -10.87 -29.81
N GLN A 194 4.38 -10.09 -30.30
CA GLN A 194 5.60 -10.58 -30.96
C GLN A 194 6.80 -10.66 -30.02
N LYS A 195 6.68 -10.11 -28.81
CA LYS A 195 7.79 -9.98 -27.85
C LYS A 195 8.10 -11.32 -27.19
N MET A 196 9.39 -11.66 -27.15
CA MET A 196 9.88 -12.83 -26.42
C MET A 196 10.07 -12.49 -24.94
N PRO A 197 9.59 -13.34 -24.01
CA PRO A 197 9.91 -13.17 -22.60
C PRO A 197 11.43 -13.25 -22.34
N LYS A 198 11.95 -12.37 -21.46
CA LYS A 198 13.38 -12.26 -21.19
C LYS A 198 13.98 -13.59 -20.69
N GLY A 199 15.10 -13.99 -21.29
CA GLY A 199 15.82 -15.22 -20.93
C GLY A 199 15.30 -16.49 -21.62
N TYR A 200 14.27 -16.37 -22.46
CA TYR A 200 13.77 -17.46 -23.29
C TYR A 200 14.25 -17.31 -24.74
N ALA A 201 14.48 -18.42 -25.41
CA ALA A 201 14.84 -18.45 -26.82
C ALA A 201 14.03 -19.53 -27.56
N ILE A 202 13.68 -19.24 -28.81
CA ILE A 202 13.05 -20.19 -29.74
C ILE A 202 14.10 -20.58 -30.76
N HIS A 203 14.27 -21.87 -30.95
CA HIS A 203 15.22 -22.45 -31.90
C HIS A 203 14.50 -23.32 -32.90
N PHE A 204 15.00 -23.35 -34.13
CA PHE A 204 14.53 -24.26 -35.17
C PHE A 204 15.37 -25.54 -35.14
N ASN A 205 14.71 -26.69 -35.19
CA ASN A 205 15.34 -27.98 -35.29
C ASN A 205 15.53 -28.36 -36.77
N ASP A 206 16.74 -28.19 -37.28
CA ASP A 206 17.12 -28.57 -38.65
C ASP A 206 17.37 -30.08 -38.82
N GLY A 207 17.34 -30.85 -37.72
CA GLY A 207 17.64 -32.29 -37.69
C GLY A 207 19.11 -32.64 -37.92
N LYS A 208 20.00 -31.65 -38.08
CA LYS A 208 21.41 -31.84 -38.40
C LYS A 208 22.34 -31.55 -37.21
N ASN A 209 21.94 -30.67 -36.29
CA ASN A 209 22.76 -30.22 -35.16
C ASN A 209 22.05 -30.28 -33.78
N THR A 210 21.10 -31.18 -33.61
CA THR A 210 20.29 -31.29 -32.37
C THR A 210 20.50 -32.61 -31.63
N TYR A 211 20.79 -32.52 -30.33
CA TYR A 211 20.92 -33.68 -29.45
C TYR A 211 19.59 -33.96 -28.73
N SER A 212 18.99 -35.12 -29.00
CA SER A 212 17.79 -35.62 -28.34
C SER A 212 18.11 -36.90 -27.57
N ARG A 213 18.14 -36.83 -26.23
CA ARG A 213 18.52 -37.98 -25.38
C ARG A 213 17.64 -39.23 -25.61
N ASN A 214 16.36 -39.03 -25.95
CA ASN A 214 15.38 -40.11 -26.17
C ASN A 214 14.95 -40.22 -27.64
N ASN A 215 15.64 -39.53 -28.56
CA ASN A 215 15.33 -39.50 -30.00
C ASN A 215 13.87 -39.12 -30.35
N ASP A 216 13.23 -38.30 -29.52
CA ASP A 216 11.82 -37.89 -29.59
C ASP A 216 11.61 -36.54 -30.31
N TRP A 217 12.68 -35.91 -30.82
CA TRP A 217 12.63 -34.60 -31.47
C TRP A 217 12.39 -34.74 -32.97
N LYS A 218 11.33 -34.09 -33.47
CA LYS A 218 10.96 -34.10 -34.88
C LYS A 218 11.75 -33.03 -35.66
N PRO A 219 12.47 -33.37 -36.74
CA PRO A 219 13.06 -32.39 -37.63
C PRO A 219 12.00 -31.46 -38.23
N GLY A 220 12.37 -30.21 -38.51
CA GLY A 220 11.43 -29.21 -39.06
C GLY A 220 10.51 -28.56 -38.02
N THR A 221 10.71 -28.83 -36.73
CA THR A 221 9.92 -28.25 -35.63
C THR A 221 10.74 -27.24 -34.81
N TYR A 222 10.07 -26.50 -33.94
CA TYR A 222 10.68 -25.52 -33.04
C TYR A 222 10.75 -26.02 -31.60
N TYR A 223 11.75 -25.55 -30.86
CA TYR A 223 11.89 -25.83 -29.44
C TYR A 223 12.24 -24.56 -28.65
N VAL A 224 11.88 -24.56 -27.36
CA VAL A 224 12.01 -23.41 -26.46
C VAL A 224 13.03 -23.72 -25.38
N THR A 225 13.98 -22.80 -25.16
CA THR A 225 14.94 -22.90 -24.05
C THR A 225 14.85 -21.72 -23.10
N LYS A 226 15.34 -21.93 -21.87
CA LYS A 226 15.66 -20.88 -20.90
C LYS A 226 17.05 -21.16 -20.32
N GLY A 227 18.04 -20.36 -20.72
CA GLY A 227 19.45 -20.70 -20.47
C GLY A 227 19.80 -22.04 -21.13
N TYR A 228 20.38 -22.97 -20.35
CA TYR A 228 20.74 -24.31 -20.81
C TYR A 228 19.59 -25.33 -20.72
N SER A 229 18.43 -24.95 -20.20
CA SER A 229 17.30 -25.87 -20.03
C SER A 229 16.35 -25.80 -21.21
N ILE A 230 15.99 -26.97 -21.75
CA ILE A 230 14.94 -27.11 -22.76
C ILE A 230 13.60 -27.25 -22.05
N LEU A 231 12.63 -26.41 -22.40
CA LEU A 231 11.33 -26.33 -21.73
C LEU A 231 10.21 -27.02 -22.52
N GLN A 232 10.27 -26.92 -23.85
CA GLN A 232 9.32 -27.56 -24.75
C GLN A 232 9.96 -27.84 -26.10
N THR A 233 9.53 -28.93 -26.72
CA THR A 233 10.03 -29.42 -28.01
C THR A 233 8.87 -29.66 -28.97
N ASN A 234 9.17 -29.93 -30.25
CA ASN A 234 8.19 -30.35 -31.26
C ASN A 234 7.05 -29.35 -31.54
N LEU A 235 7.32 -28.05 -31.48
CA LEU A 235 6.34 -27.00 -31.81
C LEU A 235 6.30 -26.80 -33.33
N GLU A 236 5.10 -26.86 -33.92
CA GLU A 236 4.92 -26.91 -35.38
C GLU A 236 5.29 -25.60 -36.09
N SER A 237 5.24 -24.46 -35.40
CA SER A 237 5.60 -23.17 -35.96
C SER A 237 6.27 -22.26 -34.92
N ARG A 238 7.01 -21.26 -35.42
CA ARG A 238 7.63 -20.23 -34.56
C ARG A 238 6.57 -19.44 -33.77
N GLU A 239 5.41 -19.21 -34.36
CA GLU A 239 4.28 -18.52 -33.72
C GLU A 239 3.67 -19.38 -32.62
N ALA A 240 3.49 -20.68 -32.87
CA ALA A 240 3.03 -21.62 -31.85
C ALA A 240 4.03 -21.70 -30.68
N ALA A 241 5.33 -21.69 -30.99
CA ALA A 241 6.38 -21.65 -29.99
C ALA A 241 6.33 -20.35 -29.16
N LEU A 242 6.20 -19.19 -29.81
CA LEU A 242 6.10 -17.89 -29.16
C LEU A 242 4.87 -17.80 -28.25
N LYS A 243 3.70 -18.18 -28.75
CA LYS A 243 2.46 -18.23 -27.98
C LYS A 243 2.59 -19.14 -26.76
N TRP A 244 3.19 -20.33 -26.95
CA TRP A 244 3.47 -21.25 -25.85
C TRP A 244 4.38 -20.63 -24.79
N VAL A 245 5.49 -19.98 -25.18
CA VAL A 245 6.40 -19.32 -24.21
C VAL A 245 5.68 -18.21 -23.45
N GLN A 246 4.87 -17.40 -24.15
CA GLN A 246 4.12 -16.32 -23.55
C GLN A 246 3.09 -16.85 -22.55
N ASP A 247 2.35 -17.90 -22.89
CA ASP A 247 1.37 -18.51 -22.00
C ASP A 247 2.06 -19.20 -20.82
N PHE A 248 3.16 -19.92 -21.04
CA PHE A 248 3.95 -20.55 -19.99
C PHE A 248 4.53 -19.52 -19.00
N ALA A 249 5.06 -18.40 -19.51
CA ALA A 249 5.54 -17.30 -18.68
C ALA A 249 4.39 -16.61 -17.93
N ARG A 250 3.23 -16.41 -18.59
CA ARG A 250 2.03 -15.83 -17.99
C ARG A 250 1.47 -16.73 -16.89
N GLN A 251 1.40 -18.04 -17.08
CA GLN A 251 0.92 -19.00 -16.09
C GLN A 251 1.79 -19.02 -14.83
N ARG A 252 3.12 -18.94 -14.98
CA ARG A 252 4.03 -18.74 -13.83
C ARG A 252 3.86 -17.37 -13.17
N SER A 253 3.46 -16.34 -13.91
CA SER A 253 3.15 -15.01 -13.35
C SER A 253 1.73 -14.90 -12.75
N LYS A 254 0.84 -15.85 -13.06
CA LYS A 254 -0.58 -15.86 -12.65
C LYS A 254 -0.79 -16.26 -11.18
N GLY A 255 0.27 -16.58 -10.43
CA GLY A 255 0.26 -16.51 -8.96
C GLY A 255 0.20 -15.07 -8.43
N GLY A 256 -0.39 -14.14 -9.20
CA GLY A 256 -0.50 -12.74 -8.86
C GLY A 256 -1.72 -12.53 -7.97
N LYS A 257 -1.46 -12.39 -6.67
CA LYS A 257 -2.45 -12.09 -5.64
C LYS A 257 -3.38 -10.93 -6.07
N VAL A 258 -4.68 -11.08 -5.80
CA VAL A 258 -5.73 -10.11 -6.18
C VAL A 258 -5.97 -9.14 -5.02
N ARG A 259 -5.82 -7.83 -5.27
CA ARG A 259 -6.07 -6.77 -4.27
C ARG A 259 -7.54 -6.73 -3.88
N PHE A 260 -7.82 -6.82 -2.58
CA PHE A 260 -9.17 -6.68 -2.05
C PHE A 260 -9.65 -5.22 -2.18
N THR A 261 -10.84 -5.04 -2.77
CA THR A 261 -11.52 -3.75 -2.87
C THR A 261 -12.87 -3.89 -2.17
N PRO A 262 -13.18 -3.10 -1.13
CA PRO A 262 -14.48 -3.14 -0.47
C PRO A 262 -15.62 -2.91 -1.47
N PRO A 263 -16.76 -3.61 -1.34
CA PRO A 263 -17.91 -3.39 -2.21
C PRO A 263 -18.49 -1.99 -1.98
N GLN A 264 -18.86 -1.29 -3.04
CA GLN A 264 -19.52 0.00 -2.94
C GLN A 264 -20.87 -0.13 -2.22
N LEU A 265 -21.14 0.76 -1.26
CA LEU A 265 -22.44 0.86 -0.62
C LEU A 265 -23.50 1.32 -1.63
N ALA A 266 -24.53 0.49 -1.85
CA ALA A 266 -25.62 0.80 -2.79
C ALA A 266 -26.47 2.00 -2.32
N HIS A 267 -26.64 2.16 -1.01
CA HIS A 267 -27.32 3.29 -0.38
C HIS A 267 -26.61 3.65 0.92
N VAL A 268 -26.30 4.94 1.12
CA VAL A 268 -25.74 5.46 2.37
C VAL A 268 -26.88 5.86 3.28
N ARG A 269 -27.00 5.25 4.46
CA ARG A 269 -28.03 5.57 5.46
C ARG A 269 -27.41 6.25 6.67
N ARG A 270 -28.11 7.28 7.17
CA ARG A 270 -27.79 7.94 8.43
C ARG A 270 -29.08 8.17 9.22
N THR A 271 -29.09 7.79 10.50
CA THR A 271 -30.24 7.95 11.40
C THR A 271 -29.90 8.71 12.69
N GLY A 272 -28.79 9.44 12.68
CA GLY A 272 -28.33 10.27 13.79
C GLY A 272 -29.01 11.65 13.88
N PRO A 273 -28.61 12.49 14.85
CA PRO A 273 -29.14 13.84 15.03
C PRO A 273 -28.98 14.71 13.78
N ASP A 274 -29.91 15.66 13.56
CA ASP A 274 -29.76 16.68 12.54
C ASP A 274 -28.78 17.76 13.03
N TYR A 275 -27.60 17.82 12.42
CA TYR A 275 -26.60 18.85 12.70
C TYR A 275 -26.65 20.03 11.73
N ARG A 276 -27.39 19.90 10.63
CA ARG A 276 -27.47 20.91 9.57
C ARG A 276 -28.58 21.92 9.84
N SER A 277 -29.57 21.57 10.66
CA SER A 277 -30.73 22.43 10.94
C SER A 277 -31.44 22.84 9.64
N GLY A 278 -31.51 21.93 8.66
CA GLY A 278 -32.06 22.18 7.32
C GLY A 278 -31.17 22.99 6.37
N GLN A 279 -29.93 23.33 6.74
CA GLN A 279 -29.00 24.09 5.90
C GLN A 279 -28.18 23.18 4.97
N GLU A 280 -27.83 23.70 3.79
CA GLU A 280 -26.86 23.06 2.89
C GLU A 280 -25.44 23.42 3.33
N ILE A 281 -24.55 22.42 3.39
CA ILE A 281 -23.20 22.63 3.91
C ILE A 281 -22.31 23.27 2.85
N THR A 282 -21.58 24.30 3.23
CA THR A 282 -20.57 24.96 2.40
C THR A 282 -19.16 24.59 2.85
N GLY A 283 -18.17 24.85 1.99
CA GLY A 283 -16.76 24.70 2.36
C GLY A 283 -16.37 25.54 3.58
N GLN A 284 -17.00 26.72 3.75
CA GLN A 284 -16.75 27.59 4.91
C GLN A 284 -17.16 26.92 6.23
N HIS A 285 -18.25 26.15 6.26
CA HIS A 285 -18.66 25.42 7.47
C HIS A 285 -17.59 24.41 7.92
N TYR A 286 -16.83 23.81 6.99
CA TYR A 286 -15.72 22.91 7.34
C TYR A 286 -14.55 23.66 7.98
N LEU A 287 -14.25 24.86 7.50
CA LEU A 287 -13.21 25.72 8.06
C LEU A 287 -13.62 26.21 9.45
N ASP A 288 -14.84 26.73 9.59
CA ASP A 288 -15.29 27.38 10.83
C ASP A 288 -15.62 26.37 11.95
N THR A 289 -16.26 25.25 11.60
CA THR A 289 -16.76 24.29 12.60
C THR A 289 -15.67 23.34 13.09
N PHE A 290 -14.86 22.82 12.16
CA PHE A 290 -13.86 21.80 12.48
C PHE A 290 -12.43 22.32 12.42
N GLY A 291 -12.18 23.48 11.81
CA GLY A 291 -10.83 24.01 11.64
C GLY A 291 -10.06 23.36 10.50
N PHE A 292 -10.68 22.81 9.44
CA PHE A 292 -9.89 22.27 8.33
C PHE A 292 -8.99 23.33 7.71
N ARG A 293 -7.79 22.93 7.30
CA ARG A 293 -6.84 23.82 6.61
C ARG A 293 -7.33 24.23 5.22
N GLY A 294 -8.05 23.34 4.55
CA GLY A 294 -8.66 23.55 3.25
C GLY A 294 -9.34 22.31 2.72
N GLY A 295 -10.04 22.44 1.59
CA GLY A 295 -10.59 21.31 0.86
C GLY A 295 -10.71 21.48 -0.64
N GLU A 296 -10.61 20.34 -1.34
CA GLU A 296 -10.52 20.28 -2.80
C GLU A 296 -11.57 19.35 -3.42
N PHE A 297 -12.12 19.75 -4.57
CA PHE A 297 -13.01 18.92 -5.38
C PHE A 297 -12.35 18.41 -6.66
N GLY A 298 -12.70 17.18 -7.06
CA GLY A 298 -12.33 16.62 -8.36
C GLY A 298 -13.06 17.28 -9.52
N ASN A 299 -12.36 17.49 -10.65
CA ASN A 299 -12.93 18.10 -11.85
C ASN A 299 -14.12 17.35 -12.43
N TRP A 300 -14.22 16.04 -12.20
CA TRP A 300 -15.29 15.16 -12.68
C TRP A 300 -16.50 15.07 -11.73
N MET A 301 -16.53 15.90 -10.68
CA MET A 301 -17.69 16.04 -9.79
C MET A 301 -18.55 17.21 -10.25
N ASN A 302 -19.83 16.92 -10.55
CA ASN A 302 -20.84 17.94 -10.78
C ASN A 302 -21.23 18.62 -9.44
N GLN A 303 -21.98 19.72 -9.47
CA GLN A 303 -22.31 20.48 -8.25
C GLN A 303 -23.14 19.68 -7.24
N ASN A 304 -24.08 18.85 -7.70
CA ASN A 304 -24.87 17.98 -6.83
C ASN A 304 -23.99 16.94 -6.10
N ASP A 305 -23.02 16.35 -6.79
CA ASP A 305 -22.05 15.42 -6.21
C ASP A 305 -21.21 16.11 -5.12
N ARG A 306 -20.81 17.37 -5.36
CA ARG A 306 -20.03 18.18 -4.41
C ARG A 306 -20.85 18.49 -3.17
N GLN A 307 -22.07 19.00 -3.33
CA GLN A 307 -22.98 19.31 -2.23
C GLN A 307 -23.31 18.06 -1.40
N ALA A 308 -23.62 16.94 -2.05
CA ALA A 308 -23.90 15.69 -1.35
C ALA A 308 -22.70 15.22 -0.53
N SER A 309 -21.49 15.31 -1.08
CA SER A 309 -20.25 14.93 -0.39
C SER A 309 -19.97 15.84 0.83
N LEU A 310 -20.20 17.14 0.70
CA LEU A 310 -20.09 18.10 1.82
C LEU A 310 -21.10 17.79 2.92
N ASN A 311 -22.37 17.55 2.57
CA ASN A 311 -23.41 17.27 3.56
C ASN A 311 -23.11 15.97 4.33
N MET A 312 -22.87 14.87 3.60
CA MET A 312 -22.60 13.57 4.22
C MET A 312 -21.30 13.57 5.01
N GLY A 313 -20.24 14.21 4.49
CA GLY A 313 -18.98 14.32 5.21
C GLY A 313 -19.12 15.13 6.49
N PHE A 314 -19.84 16.26 6.46
CA PHE A 314 -20.02 17.12 7.63
C PHE A 314 -20.78 16.40 8.74
N GLU A 315 -21.89 15.75 8.39
CA GLU A 315 -22.69 14.96 9.32
C GLU A 315 -21.88 13.78 9.91
N ALA A 316 -21.08 13.11 9.09
CA ALA A 316 -20.22 12.02 9.54
C ALA A 316 -19.09 12.49 10.48
N LEU A 317 -18.51 13.67 10.25
CA LEU A 317 -17.49 14.25 11.13
C LEU A 317 -18.10 14.73 12.47
N LYS A 318 -19.33 15.26 12.45
CA LYS A 318 -20.09 15.53 13.67
C LYS A 318 -20.39 14.25 14.46
N ASP A 319 -20.79 13.18 13.77
CA ASP A 319 -20.97 11.86 14.39
C ASP A 319 -19.67 11.34 15.01
N LEU A 320 -18.53 11.55 14.35
CA LEU A 320 -17.22 11.18 14.89
C LEU A 320 -16.89 11.97 16.16
N ALA A 321 -17.12 13.29 16.16
CA ALA A 321 -16.93 14.13 17.33
C ALA A 321 -17.81 13.68 18.50
N ALA A 322 -19.08 13.35 18.22
CA ALA A 322 -20.02 12.83 19.21
C ALA A 322 -19.59 11.46 19.76
N ALA A 323 -19.17 10.53 18.90
CA ALA A 323 -18.72 9.20 19.30
C ALA A 323 -17.50 9.25 20.22
N LEU A 324 -16.59 10.19 19.97
CA LEU A 324 -15.38 10.40 20.78
C LEU A 324 -15.62 11.35 21.96
N GLN A 325 -16.75 12.05 22.02
CA GLN A 325 -17.04 13.14 22.97
C GLN A 325 -15.92 14.19 23.00
N ILE A 326 -15.55 14.68 21.82
CA ILE A 326 -14.52 15.70 21.63
C ILE A 326 -15.10 16.97 20.99
N SER A 327 -14.36 18.08 21.09
CA SER A 327 -14.68 19.31 20.36
C SER A 327 -14.64 19.07 18.85
N ASP A 328 -15.55 19.72 18.12
CA ASP A 328 -15.55 19.68 16.66
C ASP A 328 -14.20 20.14 16.08
N GLN A 329 -13.51 21.09 16.74
CA GLN A 329 -12.21 21.60 16.31
C GLN A 329 -11.08 20.57 16.38
N ASP A 330 -11.22 19.54 17.22
CA ASP A 330 -10.22 18.48 17.33
C ASP A 330 -10.24 17.53 16.12
N ILE A 331 -11.34 17.53 15.35
CA ILE A 331 -11.48 16.74 14.12
C ILE A 331 -10.36 17.06 13.12
N ALA A 332 -9.93 18.33 13.03
CA ALA A 332 -8.89 18.76 12.10
C ALA A 332 -7.47 18.81 12.71
N PHE A 333 -7.26 18.14 13.85
CA PHE A 333 -5.94 18.02 14.49
C PHE A 333 -5.27 19.38 14.77
N GLY A 334 -6.03 20.32 15.33
CA GLY A 334 -5.55 21.68 15.61
C GLY A 334 -5.24 22.49 14.35
N GLY A 335 -6.05 22.32 13.29
CA GLY A 335 -5.93 23.12 12.07
C GLY A 335 -5.02 22.55 10.99
N THR A 336 -4.52 21.32 11.15
CA THR A 336 -3.50 20.77 10.25
C THR A 336 -4.07 19.83 9.18
N LEU A 337 -5.24 19.24 9.43
CA LEU A 337 -5.91 18.34 8.51
C LEU A 337 -6.62 19.11 7.38
N ALA A 338 -6.56 18.54 6.19
CA ALA A 338 -7.29 18.99 5.02
C ALA A 338 -8.14 17.85 4.44
N ILE A 339 -9.14 18.16 3.62
CA ILE A 339 -10.07 17.16 3.09
C ILE A 339 -10.28 17.31 1.58
N ALA A 340 -10.29 16.20 0.85
CA ALA A 340 -10.49 16.19 -0.58
C ALA A 340 -11.61 15.24 -0.98
N PHE A 341 -12.47 15.70 -1.88
CA PHE A 341 -13.57 14.92 -2.43
C PHE A 341 -13.28 14.63 -3.90
N GLY A 342 -12.96 13.37 -4.18
CA GLY A 342 -12.71 12.89 -5.54
C GLY A 342 -11.59 13.63 -6.27
N ALA A 343 -10.70 14.37 -5.60
CA ALA A 343 -9.71 15.20 -6.29
C ALA A 343 -8.42 14.43 -6.64
N ARG A 344 -8.15 13.32 -5.94
CA ARG A 344 -6.79 12.74 -5.85
C ARG A 344 -6.71 11.26 -6.24
N GLY A 345 -7.82 10.64 -6.63
CA GLY A 345 -7.91 9.18 -6.81
C GLY A 345 -7.15 8.62 -8.02
N SER A 346 -6.38 7.55 -7.81
CA SER A 346 -5.86 6.63 -8.82
C SER A 346 -6.79 5.42 -9.02
N GLY A 347 -8.04 5.66 -9.44
CA GLY A 347 -8.95 4.64 -10.00
C GLY A 347 -9.49 3.52 -9.09
N ASN A 348 -8.78 3.10 -8.02
CA ASN A 348 -9.03 1.80 -7.38
C ASN A 348 -9.09 1.80 -5.83
N ALA A 349 -9.04 2.95 -5.16
CA ALA A 349 -9.14 3.06 -3.69
C ALA A 349 -10.42 3.81 -3.30
N ALA A 350 -11.17 3.29 -2.32
CA ALA A 350 -12.39 3.91 -1.79
C ALA A 350 -12.10 5.24 -1.09
N ALA A 351 -11.08 5.28 -0.26
CA ALA A 351 -10.53 6.49 0.32
C ALA A 351 -9.04 6.27 0.61
N HIS A 352 -8.30 7.35 0.89
CA HIS A 352 -6.92 7.26 1.36
C HIS A 352 -6.48 8.54 2.09
N TYR A 353 -5.68 8.38 3.14
CA TYR A 353 -4.92 9.45 3.78
C TYR A 353 -3.57 9.69 3.09
N GLU A 354 -3.17 10.96 2.95
CA GLU A 354 -1.85 11.36 2.46
C GLU A 354 -1.02 12.03 3.57
N PRO A 355 -0.12 11.31 4.26
CA PRO A 355 0.67 11.84 5.38
C PRO A 355 1.46 13.11 5.04
N LEU A 356 2.00 13.17 3.81
CA LEU A 356 2.79 14.32 3.36
C LEU A 356 2.00 15.63 3.32
N ARG A 357 0.68 15.56 3.12
CA ARG A 357 -0.21 16.72 3.02
C ARG A 357 -1.19 16.85 4.16
N LYS A 358 -1.27 15.83 5.00
CA LYS A 358 -2.30 15.66 6.03
C LYS A 358 -3.69 15.83 5.42
N VAL A 359 -3.98 15.04 4.39
CA VAL A 359 -5.23 15.12 3.62
C VAL A 359 -5.94 13.79 3.63
N ILE A 360 -7.21 13.80 3.99
CA ILE A 360 -8.12 12.68 3.74
C ILE A 360 -8.75 12.86 2.36
N ASN A 361 -8.61 11.88 1.49
CA ASN A 361 -9.27 11.89 0.18
C ASN A 361 -10.37 10.82 0.10
N LEU A 362 -11.62 11.25 -0.06
CA LEU A 362 -12.79 10.38 -0.22
C LEU A 362 -13.19 10.29 -1.69
N THR A 363 -13.38 9.10 -2.26
CA THR A 363 -13.80 8.96 -3.67
C THR A 363 -15.32 8.97 -3.83
N LYS A 364 -15.93 10.13 -4.10
CA LYS A 364 -17.39 10.30 -4.29
C LYS A 364 -18.20 9.42 -3.30
N MET A 365 -19.15 8.62 -3.81
CA MET A 365 -19.93 7.61 -3.07
C MET A 365 -19.18 6.30 -2.85
N HIS A 366 -18.07 6.07 -3.55
CA HIS A 366 -17.26 4.86 -3.42
C HIS A 366 -16.41 4.88 -2.13
N GLY A 367 -16.12 6.06 -1.60
CA GLY A 367 -15.46 6.26 -0.30
C GLY A 367 -16.37 6.29 0.91
N ALA A 368 -17.70 6.23 0.72
CA ALA A 368 -18.64 6.14 1.81
C ALA A 368 -18.35 4.88 2.63
N GLY A 369 -18.20 5.03 3.96
CA GLY A 369 -17.92 3.93 4.88
C GLY A 369 -16.47 3.77 5.29
N SER A 370 -15.56 4.58 4.73
CA SER A 370 -14.13 4.55 5.05
C SER A 370 -13.64 5.81 5.79
N LEU A 371 -14.49 6.80 6.06
CA LEU A 371 -14.05 8.07 6.65
C LEU A 371 -13.41 7.90 8.04
N ALA A 372 -13.97 7.09 8.93
CA ALA A 372 -13.37 6.83 10.25
C ALA A 372 -11.99 6.17 10.14
N HIS A 373 -11.83 5.26 9.16
CA HIS A 373 -10.57 4.58 8.88
C HIS A 373 -9.49 5.57 8.41
N GLU A 374 -9.83 6.43 7.45
CA GLU A 374 -8.88 7.46 6.97
C GLU A 374 -8.59 8.54 8.01
N TRP A 375 -9.59 8.91 8.82
CA TRP A 375 -9.38 9.83 9.93
C TRP A 375 -8.40 9.26 10.94
N TRP A 376 -8.47 7.96 11.25
CA TRP A 376 -7.50 7.31 12.12
C TRP A 376 -6.09 7.36 11.55
N HIS A 377 -5.90 7.10 10.24
CA HIS A 377 -4.58 7.25 9.60
C HIS A 377 -4.00 8.66 9.79
N GLY A 378 -4.85 9.68 9.66
CA GLY A 378 -4.46 11.05 9.94
C GLY A 378 -4.13 11.31 11.40
N PHE A 379 -4.92 10.74 12.31
CA PHE A 379 -4.74 10.92 13.75
C PHE A 379 -3.48 10.21 14.26
N ASP A 380 -3.20 9.01 13.75
CA ASP A 380 -2.01 8.21 14.03
C ASP A 380 -0.72 8.94 13.60
N ASP A 381 -0.73 9.56 12.42
CA ASP A 381 0.36 10.43 11.92
C ASP A 381 0.52 11.69 12.78
N TYR A 382 -0.60 12.34 13.15
CA TYR A 382 -0.60 13.52 14.00
C TYR A 382 -0.01 13.23 15.39
N LEU A 383 -0.46 12.15 16.03
CA LEU A 383 0.08 11.72 17.32
C LEU A 383 1.54 11.27 17.18
N GLY A 384 1.90 10.61 16.08
CA GLY A 384 3.27 10.22 15.78
C GLY A 384 4.21 11.43 15.79
N ALA A 385 3.85 12.50 15.07
CA ALA A 385 4.60 13.75 15.08
C ALA A 385 4.68 14.39 16.47
N LYS A 386 3.57 14.39 17.23
CA LYS A 386 3.51 14.99 18.58
C LYS A 386 4.36 14.22 19.60
N MET A 387 4.45 12.90 19.46
CA MET A 387 5.18 11.99 20.35
C MET A 387 6.60 11.66 19.87
N GLY A 388 7.08 12.29 18.79
CA GLY A 388 8.45 12.14 18.28
C GLY A 388 8.72 10.88 17.44
N ALA A 389 7.67 10.23 16.94
CA ALA A 389 7.78 9.11 16.01
C ALA A 389 8.27 9.57 14.63
N LYS A 390 8.98 8.70 13.91
CA LYS A 390 9.34 8.90 12.50
C LYS A 390 8.24 8.30 11.60
N GLY A 391 7.09 8.97 11.54
CA GLY A 391 5.88 8.52 10.83
C GLY A 391 4.74 8.23 11.79
N MET A 392 3.95 7.19 11.51
CA MET A 392 2.80 6.75 12.32
C MET A 392 3.20 6.33 13.73
N LEU A 393 2.39 6.67 14.74
CA LEU A 393 2.62 6.25 16.13
C LEU A 393 2.44 4.75 16.31
N SER A 394 1.49 4.13 15.61
CA SER A 394 1.22 2.69 15.66
C SER A 394 2.42 1.81 15.24
N GLU A 395 3.33 2.34 14.42
CA GLU A 395 4.58 1.66 14.03
C GLU A 395 5.71 1.84 15.06
N GLN A 396 5.58 2.81 15.95
CA GLN A 396 6.49 3.03 17.09
C GLN A 396 5.71 3.06 18.42
N PRO A 397 4.95 2.00 18.74
CA PRO A 397 3.93 2.06 19.79
C PRO A 397 4.55 2.20 21.20
N ARG A 398 5.84 1.89 21.36
CA ARG A 398 6.59 2.09 22.62
C ARG A 398 6.68 3.55 23.06
N LEU A 399 6.50 4.50 22.14
CA LEU A 399 6.53 5.93 22.47
C LEU A 399 5.31 6.37 23.28
N TYR A 400 4.23 5.58 23.27
CA TYR A 400 3.03 5.86 24.04
C TYR A 400 2.43 4.57 24.63
N PRO A 401 2.46 4.36 25.96
CA PRO A 401 2.11 3.09 26.60
C PRO A 401 0.74 2.52 26.20
N LEU A 402 -0.27 3.38 25.99
CA LEU A 402 -1.60 2.94 25.57
C LEU A 402 -1.64 2.44 24.12
N PHE A 403 -0.82 3.00 23.22
CA PHE A 403 -0.63 2.45 21.87
C PHE A 403 0.10 1.11 21.91
N GLN A 404 1.09 0.94 22.79
CA GLN A 404 1.72 -0.38 23.01
C GLN A 404 0.69 -1.39 23.50
N LYS A 405 -0.13 -1.04 24.49
CA LYS A 405 -1.23 -1.87 24.97
C LYS A 405 -2.24 -2.19 23.87
N LEU A 406 -2.56 -1.23 23.01
CA LEU A 406 -3.48 -1.39 21.88
C LEU A 406 -2.96 -2.43 20.89
N ILE A 407 -1.71 -2.30 20.43
CA ILE A 407 -1.07 -3.26 19.52
C ILE A 407 -0.95 -4.64 20.16
N ASP A 408 -0.58 -4.70 21.44
CA ASP A 408 -0.49 -5.95 22.19
C ASP A 408 -1.83 -6.68 22.29
N THR A 409 -2.92 -5.94 22.52
CA THR A 409 -4.30 -6.45 22.58
C THR A 409 -4.80 -6.89 21.21
N MET A 410 -4.40 -6.19 20.15
CA MET A 410 -4.73 -6.59 18.78
C MET A 410 -4.00 -7.84 18.32
N LYS A 411 -2.75 -8.06 18.76
CA LYS A 411 -1.91 -9.17 18.29
C LYS A 411 -2.02 -10.42 19.13
N TYR A 412 -2.22 -10.27 20.44
CA TYR A 412 -2.11 -11.39 21.37
C TYR A 412 -3.26 -11.45 22.38
N LYS A 413 -3.69 -12.67 22.70
CA LYS A 413 -4.63 -12.99 23.77
C LYS A 413 -4.02 -14.05 24.70
N PRO A 414 -4.47 -14.15 25.96
CA PRO A 414 -4.07 -15.24 26.83
C PRO A 414 -4.46 -16.59 26.21
N GLU A 415 -3.59 -17.59 26.36
CA GLU A 415 -3.91 -18.97 25.98
C GLU A 415 -5.10 -19.50 26.81
N THR A 416 -5.94 -20.34 26.20
CA THR A 416 -6.89 -21.13 26.99
C THR A 416 -6.13 -22.15 27.86
N PRO A 417 -6.69 -22.58 29.01
CA PRO A 417 -6.07 -23.62 29.84
C PRO A 417 -5.72 -24.89 29.05
N GLU A 418 -6.56 -25.28 28.09
CA GLU A 418 -6.33 -26.44 27.21
C GLU A 418 -5.14 -26.22 26.26
N GLN A 419 -5.00 -25.03 25.68
CA GLN A 419 -3.86 -24.69 24.83
C GLN A 419 -2.56 -24.62 25.64
N ALA A 420 -2.61 -24.05 26.83
CA ALA A 420 -1.47 -24.00 27.76
C ALA A 420 -1.05 -25.41 28.18
N ALA A 421 -2.00 -26.30 28.48
CA ALA A 421 -1.74 -27.71 28.78
C ALA A 421 -1.09 -28.43 27.60
N LYS A 422 -1.64 -28.30 26.38
CA LYS A 422 -1.05 -28.90 25.16
C LYS A 422 0.36 -28.39 24.87
N ARG A 423 0.62 -27.09 25.06
CA ARG A 423 1.96 -26.52 24.89
C ARG A 423 2.94 -27.07 25.91
N THR A 424 2.55 -27.10 27.19
CA THR A 424 3.36 -27.66 28.27
C THR A 424 3.63 -29.15 28.03
N GLU A 425 2.64 -29.92 27.61
CA GLU A 425 2.81 -31.33 27.23
C GLU A 425 3.82 -31.47 26.07
N ALA A 426 3.65 -30.72 24.98
CA ALA A 426 4.56 -30.75 23.85
C ALA A 426 6.00 -30.34 24.23
N GLN A 427 6.15 -29.36 25.12
CA GLN A 427 7.45 -28.93 25.65
C GLN A 427 8.05 -30.05 26.51
N ASN A 428 7.27 -30.65 27.40
CA ASN A 428 7.67 -31.75 28.27
C ASN A 428 8.12 -32.97 27.45
N SER A 429 7.37 -33.36 26.41
CA SER A 429 7.73 -34.44 25.51
C SER A 429 9.03 -34.16 24.74
N ARG A 430 9.25 -32.92 24.28
CA ARG A 430 10.52 -32.52 23.64
C ARG A 430 11.70 -32.60 24.62
N THR A 431 11.53 -32.11 25.84
CA THR A 431 12.56 -32.19 26.88
C THR A 431 12.90 -33.64 27.22
N LYS A 432 11.90 -34.50 27.42
CA LYS A 432 12.09 -35.95 27.65
C LYS A 432 12.82 -36.62 26.48
N LYS A 433 12.44 -36.33 25.23
CA LYS A 433 13.10 -36.88 24.04
C LYS A 433 14.56 -36.44 23.94
N ASN A 434 14.84 -35.17 24.23
CA ASN A 434 16.20 -34.64 24.22
C ASN A 434 17.05 -35.29 25.33
N ALA A 435 16.50 -35.40 26.55
CA ALA A 435 17.17 -36.05 27.67
C ALA A 435 17.49 -37.54 27.36
N ALA A 436 16.53 -38.28 26.80
CA ALA A 436 16.72 -39.66 26.37
C ALA A 436 17.83 -39.79 25.31
N SER A 437 17.83 -38.91 24.30
CA SER A 437 18.84 -38.93 23.24
C SER A 437 20.25 -38.62 23.76
N TRP A 438 20.38 -37.67 24.69
CA TRP A 438 21.66 -37.36 25.34
C TRP A 438 22.16 -38.52 26.18
N LEU A 439 21.28 -39.16 26.94
CA LEU A 439 21.61 -40.32 27.75
C LEU A 439 22.07 -41.50 26.88
N ASP A 440 21.33 -41.80 25.81
CA ASP A 440 21.69 -42.87 24.88
C ASP A 440 23.04 -42.59 24.21
N SER A 441 23.30 -41.35 23.79
CA SER A 441 24.59 -40.98 23.20
C SER A 441 25.76 -41.18 24.17
N ALA A 442 25.57 -40.93 25.46
CA ALA A 442 26.62 -41.02 26.48
C ALA A 442 26.91 -42.46 26.96
N VAL A 443 25.92 -43.36 26.86
CA VAL A 443 25.94 -44.65 27.56
C VAL A 443 25.69 -45.85 26.63
N LEU A 444 24.73 -45.76 25.72
CA LEU A 444 24.23 -46.91 24.94
C LEU A 444 25.32 -47.53 24.05
N GLY A 445 26.22 -46.73 23.49
CA GLY A 445 27.33 -47.21 22.67
C GLY A 445 28.32 -48.09 23.45
N SER A 446 28.61 -47.75 24.70
CA SER A 446 29.48 -48.55 25.58
C SER A 446 28.78 -49.84 26.02
N LEU A 447 27.50 -49.76 26.39
CA LEU A 447 26.74 -50.94 26.83
C LEU A 447 26.54 -51.96 25.69
N LYS A 448 26.32 -51.51 24.45
CA LYS A 448 26.23 -52.41 23.29
C LYS A 448 27.54 -53.09 22.92
N ARG A 449 28.69 -52.50 23.25
CA ARG A 449 30.01 -53.06 22.93
C ARG A 449 30.54 -54.01 24.00
N TYR A 450 30.25 -53.72 25.27
CA TYR A 450 30.87 -54.42 26.40
C TYR A 450 29.86 -55.12 27.32
N GLY A 451 28.56 -54.89 27.15
CA GLY A 451 27.49 -55.46 27.99
C GLY A 451 26.83 -56.71 27.39
N ASN A 452 25.90 -57.28 28.15
CA ASN A 452 25.04 -58.40 27.76
C ASN A 452 23.55 -57.99 27.81
N GLU A 453 22.65 -58.93 27.47
CA GLU A 453 21.20 -58.68 27.42
C GLU A 453 20.64 -58.18 28.76
N SER A 454 21.03 -58.81 29.87
CA SER A 454 20.66 -58.39 31.23
C SER A 454 21.12 -56.96 31.57
N THR A 455 22.29 -56.54 31.07
CA THR A 455 22.80 -55.17 31.26
C THR A 455 21.95 -54.14 30.50
N LEU A 456 21.47 -54.49 29.31
CA LEU A 456 20.61 -53.63 28.52
C LEU A 456 19.23 -53.48 29.16
N GLU A 457 18.68 -54.54 29.75
CA GLU A 457 17.44 -54.48 30.54
C GLU A 457 17.57 -53.56 31.77
N GLN A 458 18.67 -53.69 32.52
CA GLN A 458 18.97 -52.78 33.64
C GLN A 458 19.07 -51.32 33.20
N TYR A 459 19.68 -51.07 32.03
CA TYR A 459 19.76 -49.73 31.48
C TYR A 459 18.39 -49.17 31.08
N VAL A 460 17.48 -49.99 30.53
CA VAL A 460 16.11 -49.56 30.21
C VAL A 460 15.37 -49.12 31.47
N ALA A 461 15.43 -49.92 32.55
CA ALA A 461 14.80 -49.56 33.82
C ALA A 461 15.36 -48.27 34.42
N LEU A 462 16.70 -48.08 34.40
CA LEU A 462 17.33 -46.85 34.88
C LEU A 462 17.05 -45.64 33.99
N LYS A 463 16.92 -45.85 32.68
CA LYS A 463 16.52 -44.82 31.72
C LYS A 463 15.08 -44.37 32.00
N ASP A 464 14.18 -45.28 32.32
CA ASP A 464 12.80 -44.95 32.68
C ASP A 464 12.73 -44.18 34.01
N ALA A 465 13.53 -44.57 35.01
CA ALA A 465 13.70 -43.83 36.26
C ALA A 465 14.21 -42.39 36.01
N PHE A 466 15.26 -42.24 35.19
CA PHE A 466 15.79 -40.94 34.79
C PHE A 466 14.76 -40.07 34.04
N LEU A 467 14.01 -40.64 33.10
CA LEU A 467 12.97 -39.93 32.34
C LEU A 467 11.73 -39.61 33.17
N SER A 468 11.55 -40.33 34.29
CA SER A 468 10.57 -40.04 35.32
C SER A 468 11.07 -39.00 36.31
N GLY A 469 12.29 -38.47 36.19
CA GLY A 469 12.79 -37.41 37.06
C GLY A 469 13.19 -37.89 38.47
N GLU A 470 13.40 -39.19 38.66
CA GLU A 470 13.89 -39.72 39.92
C GLU A 470 15.30 -39.18 40.24
N VAL A 471 15.51 -38.73 41.47
CA VAL A 471 16.79 -38.13 41.89
C VAL A 471 17.84 -39.22 42.11
N GLY A 472 19.01 -39.06 41.50
CA GLY A 472 20.13 -40.00 41.63
C GLY A 472 20.17 -41.08 40.55
N SER A 473 19.27 -41.05 39.56
CA SER A 473 19.28 -41.98 38.43
C SER A 473 20.55 -41.81 37.57
N VAL A 474 21.06 -40.58 37.42
CA VAL A 474 22.29 -40.34 36.63
C VAL A 474 23.51 -41.03 37.26
N ASP A 475 23.60 -41.04 38.59
CA ASP A 475 24.66 -41.73 39.32
C ASP A 475 24.60 -43.24 39.15
N GLN A 476 23.40 -43.81 39.25
CA GLN A 476 23.17 -45.24 39.05
C GLN A 476 23.52 -45.68 37.61
N ILE A 477 23.16 -44.86 36.61
CA ILE A 477 23.53 -45.13 35.21
C ILE A 477 25.04 -45.01 34.98
N SER A 478 25.70 -44.04 35.62
CA SER A 478 27.15 -43.91 35.55
C SER A 478 27.87 -45.09 36.22
N ALA A 479 27.33 -45.63 37.32
CA ALA A 479 27.86 -46.81 37.99
C ALA A 479 27.70 -48.07 37.10
N LEU A 480 26.54 -48.23 36.45
CA LEU A 480 26.31 -49.31 35.49
C LEU A 480 27.27 -49.24 34.30
N LYS A 481 27.51 -48.04 33.74
CA LYS A 481 28.49 -47.87 32.66
C LYS A 481 29.90 -48.27 33.11
N LYS A 482 30.27 -47.94 34.36
CA LYS A 482 31.58 -48.27 34.93
C LYS A 482 31.77 -49.76 35.13
N SER A 483 30.77 -50.47 35.66
CA SER A 483 30.86 -51.91 35.90
C SER A 483 31.01 -52.71 34.60
N VAL A 484 30.48 -52.20 33.49
CA VAL A 484 30.46 -52.88 32.19
C VAL A 484 31.68 -52.53 31.33
N SER A 485 32.03 -51.24 31.24
CA SER A 485 33.06 -50.73 30.32
C SER A 485 34.37 -50.32 31.00
N GLY A 486 34.43 -50.38 32.33
CA GLY A 486 35.55 -49.88 33.14
C GLY A 486 35.62 -48.34 33.24
N HIS A 487 34.79 -47.62 32.48
CA HIS A 487 34.81 -46.16 32.37
C HIS A 487 33.49 -45.54 32.86
N VAL A 488 33.59 -44.44 33.59
CA VAL A 488 32.43 -43.62 34.00
C VAL A 488 31.94 -42.71 32.87
N ILE A 489 30.78 -42.09 33.04
CA ILE A 489 30.34 -41.02 32.15
C ILE A 489 31.30 -39.82 32.29
N PRO A 490 31.81 -39.24 31.19
CA PRO A 490 32.66 -38.05 31.24
C PRO A 490 31.99 -36.91 32.01
N LYS A 491 32.78 -36.13 32.75
CA LYS A 491 32.28 -35.06 33.63
C LYS A 491 31.33 -34.09 32.92
N SER A 492 31.67 -33.65 31.71
CA SER A 492 30.84 -32.73 30.91
C SER A 492 29.47 -33.30 30.56
N ASP A 493 29.40 -34.59 30.23
CA ASP A 493 28.14 -35.24 29.87
C ASP A 493 27.31 -35.52 31.11
N ARG A 494 27.98 -35.89 32.21
CA ARG A 494 27.35 -36.11 33.51
C ARG A 494 26.70 -34.84 34.06
N GLU A 495 27.40 -33.70 34.09
CA GLU A 495 26.83 -32.41 34.51
C GLU A 495 25.60 -32.03 33.69
N ARG A 496 25.62 -32.33 32.38
CA ARG A 496 24.50 -32.07 31.48
C ARG A 496 23.31 -32.99 31.76
N LEU A 497 23.55 -34.26 32.08
CA LEU A 497 22.50 -35.22 32.46
C LEU A 497 21.90 -34.88 33.82
N GLU A 498 22.71 -34.48 34.81
CA GLU A 498 22.24 -33.98 36.12
C GLU A 498 21.37 -32.71 35.96
N MET A 499 21.69 -31.85 34.99
CA MET A 499 20.85 -30.69 34.66
C MET A 499 19.48 -31.13 34.08
N PHE A 500 19.45 -32.15 33.22
CA PHE A 500 18.20 -32.72 32.71
C PHE A 500 17.39 -33.41 33.81
N GLU A 501 18.02 -34.14 34.72
CA GLU A 501 17.40 -34.78 35.88
C GLU A 501 16.68 -33.73 36.75
N ARG A 502 17.36 -32.63 37.09
CA ARG A 502 16.73 -31.50 37.82
C ARG A 502 15.57 -30.86 37.07
N MET A 503 15.66 -30.74 35.74
CA MET A 503 14.54 -30.23 34.94
C MET A 503 13.35 -31.19 34.94
N LEU A 504 13.59 -32.49 34.77
CA LEU A 504 12.55 -33.52 34.75
C LEU A 504 11.85 -33.66 36.10
N HIS A 505 12.60 -33.56 37.21
CA HIS A 505 12.04 -33.51 38.56
C HIS A 505 11.12 -32.30 38.74
N ARG A 506 11.59 -31.09 38.40
CA ARG A 506 10.76 -29.86 38.47
C ARG A 506 9.51 -29.92 37.58
N MET A 507 9.59 -30.63 36.46
CA MET A 507 8.44 -30.83 35.57
C MET A 507 7.34 -31.69 36.20
N GLN A 508 7.68 -32.60 37.13
CA GLN A 508 6.68 -33.36 37.88
C GLN A 508 6.02 -32.53 38.97
N GLU A 509 6.75 -31.59 39.56
CA GLU A 509 6.22 -30.69 40.61
C GLU A 509 5.31 -29.60 40.06
N GLN A 510 5.32 -29.33 38.74
CA GLN A 510 4.47 -28.32 38.12
C GLN A 510 3.03 -28.82 37.94
N GLU A 511 2.15 -28.52 38.91
CA GLU A 511 0.73 -28.92 38.86
C GLU A 511 -0.13 -28.11 37.87
N THR A 512 0.22 -26.84 37.59
CA THR A 512 -0.56 -25.97 36.69
C THR A 512 0.27 -25.41 35.53
N PRO A 513 -0.13 -25.63 34.26
CA PRO A 513 0.48 -24.99 33.10
C PRO A 513 0.44 -23.46 33.22
N GLN A 514 1.59 -22.80 33.07
CA GLN A 514 1.63 -21.35 32.98
C GLN A 514 0.91 -20.90 31.72
N ILE A 515 -0.10 -20.03 31.84
CA ILE A 515 -0.84 -19.47 30.70
C ILE A 515 0.09 -18.55 29.91
N GLY A 516 0.35 -18.91 28.65
CA GLY A 516 1.14 -18.11 27.73
C GLY A 516 0.29 -17.08 26.96
N ARG A 517 0.90 -16.48 25.95
CA ARG A 517 0.20 -15.62 24.97
C ARG A 517 0.11 -16.35 23.64
N THR A 518 -1.05 -16.31 23.01
CA THR A 518 -1.27 -16.79 21.65
C THR A 518 -1.78 -15.65 20.77
N GLU A 519 -1.67 -15.82 19.45
CA GLU A 519 -2.11 -14.79 18.50
C GLU A 519 -3.65 -14.69 18.48
N THR A 520 -4.16 -13.47 18.36
CA THR A 520 -5.60 -13.22 18.17
C THR A 520 -6.08 -13.74 16.81
N ASP A 521 -7.39 -13.87 16.67
CA ASP A 521 -7.96 -14.31 15.39
C ASP A 521 -7.86 -13.15 14.40
N TYR A 522 -8.05 -11.91 14.87
CA TYR A 522 -7.84 -10.70 14.11
C TYR A 522 -6.44 -10.60 13.48
N TYR A 523 -5.38 -10.85 14.26
CA TYR A 523 -4.01 -10.78 13.75
C TYR A 523 -3.71 -11.90 12.76
N ARG A 524 -4.08 -13.15 13.11
CA ARG A 524 -3.91 -14.30 12.21
C ARG A 524 -4.62 -14.10 10.87
N ASN A 525 -5.85 -13.59 10.91
CA ASN A 525 -6.63 -13.31 9.69
C ASN A 525 -6.00 -12.17 8.87
N SER A 526 -5.47 -11.14 9.53
CA SER A 526 -4.76 -10.04 8.86
C SER A 526 -3.49 -10.53 8.14
N VAL A 527 -2.71 -11.40 8.78
CA VAL A 527 -1.52 -12.04 8.17
C VAL A 527 -1.91 -12.93 7.00
N LYS A 528 -2.99 -13.72 7.13
CA LYS A 528 -3.52 -14.53 6.01
C LYS A 528 -3.96 -13.63 4.85
N MET A 529 -4.68 -12.54 5.13
CA MET A 529 -5.14 -11.58 4.12
C MET A 529 -3.97 -10.93 3.36
N GLY A 530 -2.91 -10.53 4.04
CA GLY A 530 -1.70 -9.98 3.40
C GLY A 530 -0.97 -10.99 2.50
N LYS A 531 -1.03 -12.28 2.85
CA LYS A 531 -0.46 -13.36 2.04
C LYS A 531 -1.29 -13.63 0.79
N GLU A 532 -2.61 -13.69 0.89
CA GLU A 532 -3.49 -14.09 -0.23
C GLU A 532 -3.88 -12.92 -1.15
N CYS A 533 -4.06 -11.71 -0.61
CA CYS A 533 -4.68 -10.61 -1.33
C CYS A 533 -3.72 -9.53 -1.85
N GLU A 534 -2.39 -9.67 -1.72
CA GLU A 534 -1.51 -8.54 -2.07
C GLU A 534 -0.22 -8.87 -2.83
N LYS A 535 -0.13 -8.39 -4.08
CA LYS A 535 1.04 -8.53 -4.98
C LYS A 535 2.38 -8.13 -4.36
N ASP A 536 2.39 -7.12 -3.48
CA ASP A 536 3.60 -6.56 -2.87
C ASP A 536 3.78 -6.91 -1.37
N GLY A 537 2.75 -7.48 -0.72
CA GLY A 537 2.76 -8.02 0.64
C GLY A 537 2.88 -6.99 1.79
N GLY A 538 2.05 -7.15 2.82
CA GLY A 538 2.32 -6.64 4.17
C GLY A 538 1.48 -5.45 4.64
N TYR A 539 0.49 -4.99 3.88
CA TYR A 539 -0.35 -3.88 4.34
C TYR A 539 -1.33 -4.32 5.43
N TRP A 540 -2.01 -5.46 5.23
CA TRP A 540 -3.09 -5.91 6.11
C TRP A 540 -2.64 -6.23 7.55
N ASP A 541 -1.42 -6.74 7.75
CA ASP A 541 -0.88 -7.04 9.07
C ASP A 541 0.01 -5.93 9.65
N SER A 542 0.13 -4.80 8.95
CA SER A 542 0.78 -3.60 9.50
C SER A 542 0.01 -3.07 10.71
N ASN A 543 0.73 -2.48 11.67
CA ASN A 543 0.09 -1.92 12.87
C ASN A 543 -0.84 -0.76 12.47
N THR A 544 -0.41 0.06 11.51
CA THR A 544 -1.17 1.18 10.96
C THR A 544 -2.54 0.73 10.45
N GLU A 545 -2.60 -0.32 9.62
CA GLU A 545 -3.87 -0.81 9.07
C GLU A 545 -4.74 -1.57 10.06
N MET A 546 -4.12 -2.31 10.96
CA MET A 546 -4.85 -2.99 12.01
C MET A 546 -5.54 -1.98 12.93
N THR A 547 -4.84 -0.93 13.34
CA THR A 547 -5.42 0.08 14.22
C THR A 547 -6.52 0.88 13.51
N ALA A 548 -6.35 1.26 12.24
CA ALA A 548 -7.37 1.97 11.48
C ALA A 548 -8.66 1.16 11.26
N ARG A 549 -8.55 -0.13 10.94
CA ARG A 549 -9.72 -1.03 10.81
C ARG A 549 -10.42 -1.23 12.14
N ALA A 550 -9.67 -1.46 13.20
CA ALA A 550 -10.24 -1.61 14.53
C ALA A 550 -10.90 -0.32 15.04
N PHE A 551 -10.34 0.84 14.71
CA PHE A 551 -10.95 2.13 15.05
C PHE A 551 -12.27 2.36 14.34
N ALA A 552 -12.40 1.99 13.06
CA ALA A 552 -13.67 2.06 12.35
C ALA A 552 -14.75 1.18 13.03
N CYS A 553 -14.40 -0.01 13.53
CA CYS A 553 -15.27 -0.84 14.34
C CYS A 553 -15.66 -0.17 15.67
N TYR A 554 -14.70 0.43 16.35
CA TYR A 554 -14.91 1.15 17.61
C TYR A 554 -15.90 2.32 17.45
N ILE A 555 -15.72 3.15 16.42
CA ILE A 555 -16.64 4.26 16.13
C ILE A 555 -18.05 3.75 15.82
N LYS A 556 -18.16 2.67 15.04
CA LYS A 556 -19.45 2.04 14.77
C LYS A 556 -20.13 1.55 16.05
N ASP A 557 -19.39 1.00 17.00
CA ASP A 557 -19.94 0.50 18.27
C ASP A 557 -20.32 1.61 19.25
N LYS A 558 -19.67 2.78 19.16
CA LYS A 558 -19.97 3.94 20.01
C LYS A 558 -21.24 4.68 19.61
N LEU A 559 -21.63 4.61 18.35
CA LEU A 559 -22.81 5.29 17.85
C LEU A 559 -24.07 4.43 18.08
N PRO A 560 -25.13 4.97 18.71
CA PRO A 560 -26.39 4.24 18.88
C PRO A 560 -27.26 4.21 17.60
N TYR A 561 -26.74 4.74 16.48
CA TYR A 561 -27.44 4.91 15.22
C TYR A 561 -26.53 4.58 14.03
N ALA A 562 -27.12 4.40 12.85
CA ALA A 562 -26.35 4.16 11.63
C ALA A 562 -25.70 5.45 11.13
N SER A 563 -24.41 5.37 10.78
CA SER A 563 -23.65 6.41 10.08
C SER A 563 -22.78 5.75 9.00
N ASP A 564 -23.43 5.38 7.89
CA ASP A 564 -22.79 4.55 6.86
C ASP A 564 -21.64 5.27 6.15
N TYR A 565 -21.71 6.60 6.02
CA TYR A 565 -20.62 7.37 5.42
C TYR A 565 -19.36 7.35 6.29
N LEU A 566 -19.54 7.31 7.63
CA LEU A 566 -18.46 7.29 8.60
C LEU A 566 -17.79 5.91 8.71
N ALA A 567 -18.58 4.87 8.95
CA ALA A 567 -18.08 3.53 9.32
C ALA A 567 -18.84 2.37 8.67
N GLY A 568 -19.52 2.60 7.54
CA GLY A 568 -20.28 1.57 6.81
C GLY A 568 -19.46 0.35 6.40
N HIS A 569 -18.14 0.48 6.20
CA HIS A 569 -17.26 -0.64 5.84
C HIS A 569 -16.67 -1.42 7.02
N ALA A 570 -16.98 -1.04 8.27
CA ALA A 570 -16.39 -1.64 9.48
C ALA A 570 -16.68 -3.15 9.64
N ASP A 571 -17.63 -3.72 8.88
CA ASP A 571 -17.91 -5.16 8.87
C ASP A 571 -17.80 -5.80 7.47
N CYS A 572 -17.28 -5.10 6.46
CA CYS A 572 -17.41 -5.50 5.05
C CYS A 572 -16.21 -6.27 4.45
N ALA A 573 -15.07 -6.39 5.14
CA ALA A 573 -13.90 -7.12 4.62
C ALA A 573 -13.99 -8.61 4.91
N VAL A 574 -14.82 -9.27 4.12
CA VAL A 574 -14.98 -10.71 4.06
C VAL A 574 -14.39 -11.20 2.73
N ALA A 575 -13.31 -11.96 2.78
CA ALA A 575 -12.76 -12.63 1.60
C ALA A 575 -13.02 -14.14 1.69
N LEU A 576 -13.54 -14.72 0.62
CA LEU A 576 -13.60 -16.17 0.44
C LEU A 576 -12.22 -16.63 -0.03
N VAL A 577 -11.51 -17.37 0.81
CA VAL A 577 -10.22 -17.98 0.46
C VAL A 577 -10.42 -19.48 0.35
N MET A 578 -10.04 -20.07 -0.78
CA MET A 578 -9.97 -21.52 -0.90
C MET A 578 -8.76 -22.02 -0.12
N ASP A 579 -8.98 -22.91 0.83
CA ASP A 579 -7.92 -23.56 1.57
C ASP A 579 -7.12 -24.52 0.66
N LYS A 580 -6.07 -25.13 1.21
CA LYS A 580 -5.25 -26.11 0.47
C LYS A 580 -6.00 -27.42 0.14
N SER A 581 -7.20 -27.61 0.69
CA SER A 581 -8.05 -28.78 0.50
C SER A 581 -9.19 -28.57 -0.52
N GLY A 582 -9.42 -27.32 -0.94
CA GLY A 582 -10.48 -26.92 -1.86
C GLY A 582 -11.75 -26.41 -1.18
N GLU A 583 -11.78 -26.29 0.14
CA GLU A 583 -12.89 -25.72 0.91
C GLU A 583 -12.80 -24.19 1.00
N THR A 584 -13.96 -23.52 1.02
CA THR A 584 -14.04 -22.06 1.03
C THR A 584 -14.07 -21.54 2.47
N GLU A 585 -12.96 -20.97 2.95
CA GLU A 585 -12.85 -20.31 4.26
C GLU A 585 -13.22 -18.82 4.14
N VAL A 586 -14.07 -18.34 5.05
CA VAL A 586 -14.47 -16.93 5.15
C VAL A 586 -13.45 -16.18 6.02
N LEU A 587 -12.47 -15.50 5.41
CA LEU A 587 -11.53 -14.64 6.14
C LEU A 587 -12.18 -13.31 6.49
N LYS A 588 -12.21 -13.01 7.80
CA LYS A 588 -12.71 -11.74 8.33
C LYS A 588 -11.54 -10.88 8.77
N ALA A 589 -11.35 -9.76 8.08
CA ALA A 589 -10.24 -8.85 8.30
C ALA A 589 -10.59 -7.73 9.30
N TYR A 590 -11.57 -7.91 10.17
CA TYR A 590 -11.96 -6.95 11.23
C TYR A 590 -12.08 -7.68 12.56
N PRO A 591 -11.80 -7.03 13.70
CA PRO A 591 -11.91 -7.68 15.01
C PRO A 591 -13.37 -8.01 15.32
N GLN A 592 -13.63 -9.15 15.98
CA GLN A 592 -14.99 -9.59 16.34
C GLN A 592 -15.10 -10.10 17.79
N GLY A 593 -16.32 -10.13 18.34
CA GLY A 593 -16.57 -10.75 19.64
C GLY A 593 -15.72 -10.17 20.78
N GLU A 594 -15.02 -11.04 21.52
CA GLU A 594 -14.23 -10.65 22.70
C GLU A 594 -13.01 -9.80 22.38
N GLU A 595 -12.29 -10.08 21.29
CA GLU A 595 -11.15 -9.25 20.88
C GLU A 595 -11.59 -7.84 20.49
N ARG A 596 -12.75 -7.67 19.82
CA ARG A 596 -13.32 -6.34 19.53
C ARG A 596 -13.66 -5.57 20.81
N ARG A 597 -14.29 -6.23 21.80
CA ARG A 597 -14.59 -5.62 23.11
C ARG A 597 -13.33 -5.20 23.85
N ALA A 598 -12.30 -6.04 23.86
CA ALA A 598 -11.02 -5.74 24.51
C ALA A 598 -10.31 -4.57 23.82
N ILE A 599 -10.27 -4.55 22.48
CA ILE A 599 -9.68 -3.45 21.71
C ILE A 599 -10.44 -2.13 21.95
N ASN A 600 -11.77 -2.16 21.94
CA ASN A 600 -12.60 -0.99 22.22
C ASN A 600 -12.34 -0.38 23.59
N ALA A 601 -12.13 -1.23 24.62
CA ALA A 601 -11.77 -0.76 25.95
C ALA A 601 -10.43 -0.01 25.96
N VAL A 602 -9.43 -0.48 25.19
CA VAL A 602 -8.16 0.23 25.07
C VAL A 602 -8.30 1.55 24.29
N PHE A 603 -9.17 1.62 23.29
CA PHE A 603 -9.51 2.89 22.65
C PHE A 603 -10.16 3.88 23.62
N ASP A 604 -11.09 3.43 24.46
CA ASP A 604 -11.70 4.26 25.51
C ASP A 604 -10.65 4.83 26.48
N GLU A 605 -9.74 3.97 26.96
CA GLU A 605 -8.61 4.42 27.79
C GLU A 605 -7.72 5.43 27.05
N SER A 606 -7.42 5.18 25.77
CA SER A 606 -6.57 6.05 24.95
C SER A 606 -7.20 7.43 24.74
N VAL A 607 -8.49 7.49 24.42
CA VAL A 607 -9.22 8.74 24.22
C VAL A 607 -9.33 9.52 25.54
N ALA A 608 -9.59 8.83 26.66
CA ALA A 608 -9.64 9.45 27.98
C ALA A 608 -8.28 10.06 28.38
N ASP A 609 -7.18 9.35 28.17
CA ASP A 609 -5.83 9.84 28.48
C ASP A 609 -5.44 11.02 27.57
N LEU A 610 -5.77 10.97 26.28
CA LEU A 610 -5.52 12.09 25.36
C LEU A 610 -6.31 13.35 25.72
N LYS A 611 -7.51 13.20 26.31
CA LYS A 611 -8.26 14.32 26.89
C LYS A 611 -7.60 14.88 28.15
N LEU A 612 -7.12 14.01 29.03
CA LEU A 612 -6.39 14.39 30.24
C LEU A 612 -5.11 15.17 29.90
N GLN A 613 -4.42 14.78 28.83
CA GLN A 613 -3.22 15.48 28.34
C GLN A 613 -3.51 16.75 27.52
N HIS A 614 -4.77 17.17 27.43
CA HIS A 614 -5.21 18.31 26.59
C HIS A 614 -4.78 18.19 25.12
N THR A 615 -4.64 16.96 24.62
CA THR A 615 -4.45 16.70 23.19
C THR A 615 -5.80 16.67 22.47
N LEU A 616 -6.83 16.20 23.15
CA LEU A 616 -8.23 16.31 22.75
C LEU A 616 -8.98 17.13 23.80
N THR A 617 -9.97 17.88 23.37
CA THR A 617 -10.83 18.72 24.22
C THR A 617 -12.14 17.99 24.46
N HIS A 618 -12.50 17.72 25.73
CA HIS A 618 -13.77 17.06 26.04
C HIS A 618 -14.96 17.95 25.69
N ALA A 619 -15.98 17.38 25.04
CA ALA A 619 -17.27 18.02 24.82
C ALA A 619 -18.40 17.02 25.13
N GLU A 620 -19.32 17.39 26.01
CA GLU A 620 -20.44 16.52 26.40
C GLU A 620 -21.46 16.36 25.29
N THR A 621 -21.70 17.43 24.52
CA THR A 621 -22.71 17.46 23.46
C THR A 621 -22.16 18.12 22.21
N THR A 622 -22.31 17.43 21.08
CA THR A 622 -22.08 17.99 19.75
C THR A 622 -23.28 18.84 19.33
N LEU A 623 -23.05 20.15 19.13
CA LEU A 623 -24.13 21.09 18.81
C LEU A 623 -24.41 21.13 17.30
N PRO A 624 -25.68 21.34 16.88
CA PRO A 624 -26.01 21.61 15.49
C PRO A 624 -25.50 22.99 15.06
N LEU A 625 -25.47 23.25 13.75
CA LEU A 625 -25.21 24.58 13.23
C LEU A 625 -26.24 25.59 13.78
N ALA A 626 -25.74 26.78 14.12
CA ALA A 626 -26.58 27.87 14.58
C ALA A 626 -27.63 28.21 13.50
N VAL A 627 -28.90 28.24 13.91
CA VAL A 627 -29.98 28.72 13.03
C VAL A 627 -29.78 30.22 12.89
N GLN A 628 -29.60 30.72 11.66
CA GLN A 628 -29.69 32.15 11.41
C GLN A 628 -31.09 32.60 11.81
N ALA A 629 -31.20 33.30 12.94
CA ALA A 629 -32.44 33.97 13.31
C ALA A 629 -32.71 35.03 12.25
N VAL A 630 -33.71 34.79 11.40
CA VAL A 630 -34.29 35.86 10.59
C VAL A 630 -34.75 36.92 11.59
N PRO A 631 -34.27 38.18 11.53
CA PRO A 631 -34.83 39.22 12.36
C PRO A 631 -36.30 39.29 12.03
N LEU A 632 -37.16 38.95 13.00
CA LEU A 632 -38.58 39.27 12.91
C LEU A 632 -38.64 40.78 12.69
N ALA A 633 -39.09 41.20 11.51
CA ALA A 633 -39.38 42.59 11.25
C ALA A 633 -40.32 43.08 12.36
N GLU A 634 -39.90 44.11 13.09
CA GLU A 634 -40.78 44.82 13.99
C GLU A 634 -42.00 45.30 13.20
N ASN A 635 -43.18 44.97 13.73
CA ASN A 635 -44.52 45.22 13.19
C ASN A 635 -45.05 44.14 12.24
N GLU A 636 -45.59 43.07 12.83
CA GLU A 636 -46.97 42.70 12.52
C GLU A 636 -47.60 41.99 13.72
N GLN A 637 -48.82 42.43 14.03
CA GLN A 637 -49.55 42.06 15.24
C GLN A 637 -49.88 40.57 15.28
N ILE A 638 -49.86 40.08 16.52
CA ILE A 638 -50.27 38.76 16.95
C ILE A 638 -51.70 38.45 16.44
N THR A 639 -51.83 37.45 15.56
CA THR A 639 -53.06 36.64 15.44
C THR A 639 -52.71 35.18 15.70
N ILE A 640 -52.84 34.80 16.97
CA ILE A 640 -52.90 33.42 17.43
C ILE A 640 -54.30 32.91 17.10
N PHE A 641 -54.47 32.11 16.06
CA PHE A 641 -55.52 31.08 15.98
C PHE A 641 -55.16 30.07 14.88
N THR A 642 -54.83 28.86 15.32
CA THR A 642 -55.08 27.54 14.69
C THR A 642 -55.16 27.48 13.17
N MET A 643 -54.22 26.75 12.54
CA MET A 643 -54.53 25.69 11.56
C MET A 643 -53.25 24.96 11.13
N GLU A 644 -53.29 23.63 11.25
CA GLU A 644 -52.30 22.68 10.75
C GLU A 644 -51.97 22.94 9.28
N ARG A 645 -50.69 22.90 8.90
CA ARG A 645 -50.28 22.83 7.48
C ARG A 645 -49.79 21.42 7.13
N PRO A 646 -50.18 20.90 5.95
CA PRO A 646 -50.15 19.47 5.66
C PRO A 646 -48.80 19.01 5.09
N SER A 647 -48.54 17.71 5.28
CA SER A 647 -47.42 16.97 4.66
C SER A 647 -47.36 17.14 3.13
N VAL A 648 -46.12 17.21 2.61
CA VAL A 648 -45.72 17.34 1.20
C VAL A 648 -46.34 16.29 0.27
N ILE A 649 -46.89 15.20 0.81
CA ILE A 649 -47.59 14.17 0.04
C ILE A 649 -49.00 14.63 -0.43
N GLY A 650 -49.59 15.65 0.18
CA GLY A 650 -50.91 16.18 -0.20
C GLY A 650 -50.89 17.16 -1.39
N GLN A 651 -49.75 17.78 -1.70
CA GLN A 651 -49.65 18.78 -2.77
C GLN A 651 -49.46 18.18 -4.18
N LEU A 652 -49.09 16.89 -4.27
CA LEU A 652 -48.93 16.18 -5.54
C LEU A 652 -50.23 15.57 -6.09
N ALA A 653 -51.31 15.52 -5.30
CA ALA A 653 -52.60 14.99 -5.75
C ALA A 653 -53.56 16.04 -6.36
N ALA A 654 -53.30 17.34 -6.13
CA ALA A 654 -54.16 18.43 -6.63
C ALA A 654 -53.76 18.96 -8.03
N ALA A 655 -52.63 18.55 -8.59
CA ALA A 655 -52.15 19.00 -9.91
C ALA A 655 -52.63 18.11 -11.09
N ARG A 656 -53.61 17.22 -10.88
CA ARG A 656 -54.10 16.27 -11.90
C ARG A 656 -55.54 16.47 -12.37
N SER A 657 -56.20 17.57 -12.00
CA SER A 657 -57.61 17.81 -12.35
C SER A 657 -57.90 19.21 -12.90
N ALA A 658 -57.13 19.63 -13.91
CA ALA A 658 -57.49 20.59 -14.96
C ALA A 658 -56.39 20.42 -16.01
N GLU A 659 -56.59 19.98 -17.26
CA GLU A 659 -57.51 20.49 -18.26
C GLU A 659 -57.81 19.38 -19.29
N LYS A 660 -59.05 19.34 -19.79
CA LYS A 660 -59.44 18.70 -21.05
C LYS A 660 -60.25 19.72 -21.85
N SER A 661 -59.73 20.14 -23.01
CA SER A 661 -60.53 20.44 -24.20
C SER A 661 -59.67 20.43 -25.48
N THR A 662 -59.98 19.46 -26.34
CA THR A 662 -59.51 19.06 -27.68
C THR A 662 -59.67 20.16 -28.78
N PRO A 663 -59.26 20.01 -30.09
CA PRO A 663 -59.12 18.77 -30.89
C PRO A 663 -57.95 18.60 -31.90
N ALA A 664 -57.65 17.31 -32.13
CA ALA A 664 -57.16 16.57 -33.30
C ALA A 664 -56.66 17.28 -34.57
N GLN A 665 -55.50 16.82 -35.07
CA GLN A 665 -55.25 16.53 -36.49
C GLN A 665 -54.17 15.41 -36.67
N ALA A 666 -54.23 14.74 -37.81
CA ALA A 666 -53.85 13.34 -38.04
C ALA A 666 -52.40 13.08 -38.49
N ALA A 667 -51.85 11.92 -38.05
CA ALA A 667 -51.03 10.88 -38.74
C ALA A 667 -49.81 11.29 -39.65
N PRO A 668 -48.87 10.37 -40.02
CA PRO A 668 -48.81 8.92 -39.75
C PRO A 668 -47.46 8.37 -39.24
N LYS A 669 -47.56 7.12 -38.76
CA LYS A 669 -46.48 6.17 -38.45
C LYS A 669 -45.65 5.82 -39.69
N LYS A 670 -44.33 5.64 -39.51
CA LYS A 670 -43.54 4.67 -40.28
C LYS A 670 -42.64 3.85 -39.37
N SER A 671 -42.88 2.54 -39.46
CA SER A 671 -42.04 1.43 -39.06
C SER A 671 -40.73 1.40 -39.84
N HIS A 672 -39.63 1.00 -39.21
CA HIS A 672 -38.65 0.17 -39.90
C HIS A 672 -38.03 -0.86 -38.95
N ALA A 673 -38.27 -2.12 -39.30
CA ALA A 673 -37.51 -3.28 -38.84
C ALA A 673 -36.23 -3.41 -39.71
N PRO A 674 -35.28 -4.27 -39.31
CA PRO A 674 -33.88 -4.22 -39.74
C PRO A 674 -33.62 -5.07 -40.98
N GLU A 675 -32.51 -4.83 -41.68
CA GLU A 675 -31.89 -5.83 -42.54
C GLU A 675 -30.38 -5.60 -42.73
N ILE A 676 -29.66 -6.72 -42.53
CA ILE A 676 -28.27 -7.10 -42.86
C ILE A 676 -27.15 -6.61 -41.92
#